data_AF-A0A7V7D7I7-F1
#
_entry.id   AF-A0A7V7D7I7-F1
#
_cell.length_a   1.000
_cell.length_b   1.000
_cell.length_c   1.000
_cell.angle_alpha   90.00
_cell.angle_beta   90.00
_cell.angle_gamma   90.00
#
_symmetry.space_group_name_H-M   'P 1'
#
loop_
_entity.id
_entity.type
_entity.pdbx_description
1 polymer ?
#
loop_
_entity_poly.entity_id
_entity_poly.type
_entity_poly.pdbx_seq_one_letter_code
_entity_poly.pdbx_strand_id
1 'polypeptide(L)'
;MSRRTNLNICRAVASFLVMVLMCSVVCGETIKPSPYWKNQISYPNEPFRVVGDSASDPDWVKFTIILSPYDPNVVYFQDSQQYTFHYHFAMELLDPFIDMNASEYDQVTLYEQGQQAVLGAVIMPPSGGYPTPPVLPEYGIQFVRLDPYTREEIAEMFNVVKTSIISEPGVQAFYFPSYEQLATAEANREWFDSQGIPISSTGRWAKGNACYSEGWALGELKFFAGDQIQSAYLSGELEPGDILLTDGVPAEVPFVAGIISLLASTPNSHVAILAKTYRVPFVHLALAEDANRVQELVGHKIVLRGYYTYNGCEVRLIDVEGVLDDATIAEILALKAPPVLDISPMANYGAYSASTEDLLPADIKYFGGKAANFGILRTAIGNKSPVAVAFSFDLWNEFLDQSIFGGNTLREEISERLSGYSYPPSDMAALSWELEGIREGLFKNTYITSFTPQLEDAITATLQDPNYGFDPNQKIRFRSSTNVEDSNQFTGAGLYDSFSGCLADDLDGDNQGPCLCDPDENNERGVFRAIRKVFASFYNDNAFLERLRHDVNEADVGMALLVHHSFPDEFELANGVAILKKWYSYWDIELVTQLGATSVSNPGDGSLPEEVSVSVYSFGTYLTLIRQSNLVPLGATVMDWQDDYIALSELLVAVGEDYNNVTGQDYFLLDLEYKKLAPGGAAIPAGGLVVKQVREIPLPDTTQRITPFLINEPVEFCTFQGECSDIFANHRLKSKWLFETKSLRLTPKNLEDCFYTSVALEYLADNRVLAMSGELPLLPKAFHNYDGTDTTNDGWYMHHLANPRSCNLYTDYIPIEVRIDESPMLTLLDIRWLTVGVEYNEPVLSWEWTGPNTTTTDMICLRPCPQPQSGDLLQQRSFEGAKGVSISTSFYWPPDPGAAAGYTAPLSRWVETVIEGYTSEPIVLHGWYSQTYRPEHHNFAEHFVYEPRLEAGISQQILDELRAKDIRLIHFYYNFGGGWVTTYGFEDKPFYPADIDGDKDTDLPDFALLAERWQDAVCDECGGAELTGDGRVTWDDLREFAYNWLAPLEISQMPPEKSDF
;
A
#
# COMPACT_ATOMS: atom_id res chain seq x y z
N MET A 1 -43.90 25.71 62.44
CA MET A 1 -45.14 25.09 62.95
C MET A 1 -45.03 23.59 62.66
N SER A 2 -44.56 22.79 63.64
CA SER A 2 -45.36 21.81 64.41
C SER A 2 -45.88 20.66 63.52
N ARG A 3 -45.50 19.39 63.67
CA ARG A 3 -45.30 18.64 64.92
C ARG A 3 -44.46 17.35 64.69
N ARG A 4 -43.63 17.04 65.69
CA ARG A 4 -42.89 15.79 65.94
C ARG A 4 -43.82 14.66 66.38
N THR A 5 -43.38 13.39 66.20
CA THR A 5 -43.23 12.44 67.33
C THR A 5 -42.16 11.37 67.03
N ASN A 6 -41.27 11.16 68.00
CA ASN A 6 -40.19 10.17 68.09
C ASN A 6 -40.69 8.82 68.65
N LEU A 7 -39.97 7.71 68.41
CA LEU A 7 -39.34 6.90 69.49
C LEU A 7 -38.30 5.86 68.99
N ASN A 8 -37.26 5.68 69.83
CA ASN A 8 -36.01 4.89 69.79
C ASN A 8 -36.21 3.34 69.95
N ILE A 9 -35.42 2.41 69.36
CA ILE A 9 -34.00 1.94 69.55
C ILE A 9 -33.71 1.08 70.82
N CYS A 10 -32.99 -0.06 70.59
CA CYS A 10 -32.25 -1.01 71.47
C CYS A 10 -33.05 -2.19 72.10
N ARG A 11 -32.63 -3.47 72.21
CA ARG A 11 -31.36 -4.27 72.12
C ARG A 11 -31.78 -5.78 72.04
N ALA A 12 -31.22 -6.69 71.22
CA ALA A 12 -29.91 -7.39 71.25
C ALA A 12 -29.84 -8.73 72.05
N VAL A 13 -29.21 -9.75 71.41
CA VAL A 13 -28.37 -10.87 71.92
C VAL A 13 -28.89 -12.33 71.90
N ALA A 14 -28.23 -13.10 71.01
CA ALA A 14 -27.81 -14.52 71.05
C ALA A 14 -28.82 -15.69 70.94
N SER A 15 -28.75 -16.40 69.80
CA SER A 15 -28.37 -17.84 69.76
C SER A 15 -27.81 -18.20 68.39
N PHE A 16 -26.54 -18.60 68.41
CA PHE A 16 -25.68 -19.05 67.32
C PHE A 16 -25.62 -20.59 67.39
N LEU A 17 -25.24 -21.23 66.27
CA LEU A 17 -24.75 -22.62 66.15
C LEU A 17 -25.77 -23.76 65.82
N VAL A 18 -25.52 -24.37 64.65
CA VAL A 18 -25.84 -25.74 64.21
C VAL A 18 -27.28 -26.04 63.77
N MET A 19 -27.57 -25.76 62.50
CA MET A 19 -28.12 -26.81 61.62
C MET A 19 -27.42 -26.69 60.26
N VAL A 20 -26.68 -27.74 59.97
CA VAL A 20 -25.63 -27.86 58.96
C VAL A 20 -26.15 -28.74 57.83
N LEU A 21 -25.68 -28.45 56.61
CA LEU A 21 -25.60 -29.33 55.42
C LEU A 21 -26.91 -29.69 54.71
N MET A 22 -27.27 -28.89 53.70
CA MET A 22 -27.43 -29.31 52.30
C MET A 22 -27.73 -28.06 51.43
N CYS A 23 -26.71 -27.23 51.21
CA CYS A 23 -26.66 -26.44 49.98
C CYS A 23 -25.71 -27.22 49.08
N SER A 24 -26.27 -27.90 48.09
CA SER A 24 -25.51 -28.42 46.95
C SER A 24 -24.82 -27.22 46.32
N VAL A 25 -23.51 -27.10 46.52
CA VAL A 25 -22.67 -26.43 45.55
C VAL A 25 -22.89 -27.23 44.28
N VAL A 26 -23.58 -26.64 43.29
CA VAL A 26 -23.50 -27.14 41.92
C VAL A 26 -22.07 -26.88 41.51
N CYS A 27 -21.16 -27.83 41.75
CA CYS A 27 -19.92 -27.88 41.00
C CYS A 27 -20.36 -28.12 39.56
N GLY A 28 -20.12 -27.15 38.67
CA GLY A 28 -20.20 -27.39 37.23
C GLY A 28 -19.33 -28.61 36.88
N GLU A 29 -19.72 -29.35 35.85
CA GLU A 29 -18.89 -30.44 35.35
C GLU A 29 -17.51 -29.90 34.96
N THR A 30 -16.44 -30.65 35.25
CA THR A 30 -15.06 -30.23 34.98
C THR A 30 -14.44 -31.11 33.91
N ILE A 31 -13.89 -30.52 32.85
CA ILE A 31 -13.19 -31.25 31.80
C ILE A 31 -11.93 -31.93 32.33
N LYS A 32 -11.70 -33.17 31.90
CA LYS A 32 -10.50 -33.95 32.21
C LYS A 32 -9.22 -33.21 31.81
N PRO A 33 -8.28 -32.95 32.74
CA PRO A 33 -7.01 -32.29 32.44
C PRO A 33 -6.18 -33.01 31.38
N SER A 34 -5.57 -32.25 30.47
CA SER A 34 -4.67 -32.72 29.42
C SER A 34 -3.45 -31.80 29.33
N PRO A 35 -2.25 -32.28 28.95
CA PRO A 35 -1.11 -31.40 28.65
C PRO A 35 -1.32 -30.54 27.41
N TYR A 36 -2.33 -30.83 26.58
CA TYR A 36 -2.61 -30.15 25.31
C TYR A 36 -3.72 -29.09 25.42
N TRP A 37 -4.18 -28.78 26.63
CA TRP A 37 -5.00 -27.59 26.87
C TRP A 37 -4.67 -26.92 28.19
N LYS A 38 -4.94 -25.61 28.29
CA LYS A 38 -4.84 -24.85 29.54
C LYS A 38 -5.87 -23.73 29.58
N ASN A 39 -6.14 -23.19 30.77
CA ASN A 39 -7.16 -22.15 30.94
C ASN A 39 -6.65 -20.72 30.88
N GLN A 40 -5.33 -20.54 30.84
CA GLN A 40 -4.70 -19.24 30.70
C GLN A 40 -3.50 -19.32 29.78
N ILE A 41 -3.35 -18.32 28.92
CA ILE A 41 -2.19 -18.15 28.03
C ILE A 41 -1.41 -16.89 28.40
N SER A 42 -0.15 -16.79 27.98
CA SER A 42 0.70 -15.64 28.26
C SER A 42 1.10 -14.92 26.97
N TYR A 43 0.79 -13.63 26.88
CA TYR A 43 1.21 -12.79 25.76
C TYR A 43 2.59 -12.16 26.04
N PRO A 44 3.50 -12.03 25.05
CA PRO A 44 3.45 -12.54 23.66
C PRO A 44 4.00 -13.97 23.50
N ASN A 45 4.63 -14.51 24.55
CA ASN A 45 5.40 -15.75 24.49
C ASN A 45 4.57 -16.97 24.91
N GLU A 46 3.61 -17.34 24.06
CA GLU A 46 2.72 -18.48 24.28
C GLU A 46 3.20 -19.76 23.53
N PRO A 47 3.53 -20.88 24.22
CA PRO A 47 3.91 -22.13 23.58
C PRO A 47 2.82 -22.83 22.77
N PHE A 48 1.54 -22.62 23.06
CA PHE A 48 0.44 -23.23 22.30
C PHE A 48 0.14 -22.53 20.98
N ARG A 49 0.84 -21.43 20.67
CA ARG A 49 0.59 -20.66 19.45
C ARG A 49 1.15 -21.35 18.22
N VAL A 50 0.42 -21.23 17.12
CA VAL A 50 0.99 -21.39 15.78
C VAL A 50 1.59 -20.05 15.38
N VAL A 51 2.85 -20.08 14.93
CA VAL A 51 3.56 -18.91 14.42
C VAL A 51 3.19 -18.73 12.96
N GLY A 52 2.89 -17.50 12.53
CA GLY A 52 2.62 -17.20 11.13
C GLY A 52 3.82 -17.51 10.24
N ASP A 53 3.57 -17.93 8.99
CA ASP A 53 4.62 -18.34 8.06
C ASP A 53 5.35 -17.15 7.41
N SER A 54 4.69 -15.99 7.30
CA SER A 54 5.27 -14.74 6.81
C SER A 54 5.34 -13.64 7.86
N ALA A 55 6.06 -12.56 7.54
CA ALA A 55 6.20 -11.42 8.45
C ALA A 55 4.92 -10.56 8.59
N SER A 56 3.86 -10.90 7.86
CA SER A 56 2.51 -10.31 7.93
C SER A 56 1.44 -11.29 8.41
N ASP A 57 1.76 -12.58 8.54
CA ASP A 57 0.81 -13.58 9.01
C ASP A 57 0.71 -13.55 10.53
N PRO A 58 -0.50 -13.40 11.09
CA PRO A 58 -0.67 -13.34 12.53
C PRO A 58 -0.37 -14.70 13.16
N ASP A 59 0.20 -14.65 14.35
CA ASP A 59 0.26 -15.79 15.25
C ASP A 59 -1.13 -16.05 15.85
N TRP A 60 -1.44 -17.28 16.24
CA TRP A 60 -2.75 -17.56 16.84
C TRP A 60 -2.75 -18.75 17.79
N VAL A 61 -3.70 -18.71 18.74
CA VAL A 61 -4.04 -19.81 19.65
C VAL A 61 -5.55 -19.98 19.64
N LYS A 62 -6.03 -21.18 19.29
CA LYS A 62 -7.46 -21.49 19.32
C LYS A 62 -7.94 -21.77 20.75
N PHE A 63 -9.20 -21.43 21.00
CA PHE A 63 -9.87 -21.75 22.26
C PHE A 63 -11.32 -22.21 22.06
N THR A 64 -11.81 -22.92 23.08
CA THR A 64 -13.21 -23.32 23.22
C THR A 64 -13.75 -22.87 24.58
N ILE A 65 -14.95 -22.31 24.63
CA ILE A 65 -15.71 -22.06 25.87
C ILE A 65 -16.89 -23.02 25.89
N ILE A 66 -17.00 -23.83 26.92
CA ILE A 66 -18.09 -24.82 27.03
C ILE A 66 -19.23 -24.20 27.83
N LEU A 67 -20.43 -24.26 27.27
CA LEU A 67 -21.64 -23.68 27.85
C LEU A 67 -22.26 -24.62 28.90
N SER A 68 -23.38 -24.21 29.49
CA SER A 68 -24.09 -24.97 30.52
C SER A 68 -24.30 -26.44 30.10
N PRO A 69 -24.01 -27.44 30.97
CA PRO A 69 -23.82 -27.36 32.43
C PRO A 69 -22.40 -27.05 32.92
N TYR A 70 -21.46 -26.73 32.04
CA TYR A 70 -20.09 -26.31 32.37
C TYR A 70 -20.07 -24.82 32.75
N ASP A 71 -18.95 -24.35 33.32
CA ASP A 71 -18.76 -22.94 33.66
C ASP A 71 -18.35 -22.14 32.41
N PRO A 72 -19.22 -21.26 31.86
CA PRO A 72 -18.90 -20.49 30.66
C PRO A 72 -17.84 -19.40 30.90
N ASN A 73 -17.37 -19.22 32.14
CA ASN A 73 -16.24 -18.33 32.45
C ASN A 73 -14.87 -19.02 32.31
N VAL A 74 -14.84 -20.30 31.94
CA VAL A 74 -13.61 -21.07 31.75
C VAL A 74 -13.32 -21.20 30.25
N VAL A 75 -12.17 -20.67 29.85
CA VAL A 75 -11.66 -20.81 28.48
C VAL A 75 -10.74 -22.02 28.41
N TYR A 76 -10.84 -22.84 27.35
CA TYR A 76 -9.94 -23.95 27.08
C TYR A 76 -9.08 -23.61 25.87
N PHE A 77 -7.87 -23.10 26.09
CA PHE A 77 -6.90 -22.85 25.02
C PHE A 77 -6.23 -24.17 24.62
N GLN A 78 -6.31 -24.51 23.34
CA GLN A 78 -5.72 -25.73 22.81
C GLN A 78 -4.26 -25.51 22.38
N ASP A 79 -3.44 -26.55 22.51
CA ASP A 79 -2.14 -26.63 21.85
C ASP A 79 -2.35 -26.65 20.33
N SER A 80 -2.27 -25.46 19.72
CA SER A 80 -2.65 -25.25 18.33
C SER A 80 -1.59 -25.77 17.35
N GLN A 81 -0.38 -26.01 17.83
CA GLN A 81 0.67 -26.70 17.06
C GLN A 81 0.37 -28.18 16.90
N GLN A 82 -0.18 -28.81 17.96
CA GLN A 82 -0.55 -30.22 17.93
C GLN A 82 -1.92 -30.44 17.30
N TYR A 83 -2.88 -29.54 17.56
CA TYR A 83 -4.23 -29.59 17.03
C TYR A 83 -4.55 -28.30 16.30
N THR A 84 -4.39 -28.29 14.98
CA THR A 84 -4.66 -27.10 14.16
C THR A 84 -6.14 -26.71 14.17
N PHE A 85 -7.07 -27.67 14.30
CA PHE A 85 -8.53 -27.42 14.24
C PHE A 85 -9.22 -27.71 15.58
N HIS A 86 -10.29 -26.94 15.88
CA HIS A 86 -11.12 -27.13 17.08
C HIS A 86 -11.74 -28.52 17.14
N TYR A 87 -12.19 -29.06 16.00
CA TYR A 87 -12.82 -30.38 15.91
C TYR A 87 -11.88 -31.48 16.46
N HIS A 88 -10.69 -31.64 15.89
CA HIS A 88 -9.75 -32.69 16.33
C HIS A 88 -9.37 -32.54 17.81
N PHE A 89 -9.20 -31.31 18.28
CA PHE A 89 -8.96 -31.02 19.69
C PHE A 89 -10.12 -31.46 20.59
N ALA A 90 -11.33 -31.01 20.27
CA ALA A 90 -12.52 -31.24 21.09
C ALA A 90 -12.87 -32.73 21.19
N MET A 91 -12.80 -33.41 20.06
CA MET A 91 -13.09 -34.83 19.91
C MET A 91 -12.18 -35.75 20.71
N GLU A 92 -10.94 -35.34 20.95
CA GLU A 92 -9.97 -36.15 21.67
C GLU A 92 -9.90 -35.76 23.15
N LEU A 93 -10.13 -34.49 23.49
CA LEU A 93 -9.73 -33.92 24.78
C LEU A 93 -10.83 -33.22 25.58
N LEU A 94 -11.99 -32.91 24.99
CA LEU A 94 -13.09 -32.25 25.69
C LEU A 94 -14.24 -33.25 25.92
N ASP A 95 -14.42 -33.67 27.17
CA ASP A 95 -15.33 -34.76 27.57
C ASP A 95 -16.74 -34.72 26.92
N PRO A 96 -17.41 -33.56 26.73
CA PRO A 96 -18.73 -33.49 26.09
C PRO A 96 -18.76 -33.90 24.61
N PHE A 97 -17.62 -33.79 23.92
CA PHE A 97 -17.55 -33.90 22.46
C PHE A 97 -16.84 -35.18 22.00
N ILE A 98 -16.30 -35.99 22.91
CA ILE A 98 -15.64 -37.25 22.56
C ILE A 98 -16.61 -38.15 21.77
N ASP A 99 -16.08 -38.78 20.70
CA ASP A 99 -16.79 -39.66 19.77
C ASP A 99 -17.89 -39.03 18.86
N MET A 100 -18.13 -37.71 18.89
CA MET A 100 -18.91 -37.01 17.84
C MET A 100 -18.26 -37.09 16.43
N ASN A 101 -19.07 -37.11 15.38
CA ASN A 101 -18.55 -36.82 14.04
C ASN A 101 -18.51 -35.31 13.78
N ALA A 102 -17.84 -34.89 12.71
CA ALA A 102 -17.70 -33.46 12.36
C ALA A 102 -19.06 -32.75 12.25
N SER A 103 -20.06 -33.38 11.62
CA SER A 103 -21.39 -32.79 11.48
C SER A 103 -22.13 -32.64 12.81
N GLU A 104 -22.01 -33.61 13.72
CA GLU A 104 -22.58 -33.51 15.07
C GLU A 104 -21.91 -32.40 15.86
N TYR A 105 -20.59 -32.27 15.75
CA TYR A 105 -19.80 -31.23 16.41
C TYR A 105 -20.13 -29.83 15.89
N ASP A 106 -20.17 -29.65 14.57
CA ASP A 106 -20.53 -28.38 13.94
C ASP A 106 -21.94 -27.96 14.35
N GLN A 107 -22.90 -28.89 14.39
CA GLN A 107 -24.29 -28.61 14.78
C GLN A 107 -24.41 -28.04 16.20
N VAL A 108 -23.52 -28.43 17.12
CA VAL A 108 -23.55 -27.97 18.52
C VAL A 108 -22.56 -26.85 18.82
N THR A 109 -21.78 -26.38 17.84
CA THR A 109 -20.77 -25.33 18.05
C THR A 109 -20.89 -24.14 17.09
N LEU A 110 -21.29 -24.36 15.84
CA LEU A 110 -21.36 -23.35 14.79
C LEU A 110 -22.76 -22.73 14.59
N TYR A 111 -23.80 -23.24 15.25
CA TYR A 111 -25.17 -22.73 15.14
C TYR A 111 -25.71 -22.26 16.50
N GLU A 112 -26.60 -21.27 16.50
CA GLU A 112 -27.25 -20.75 17.72
C GLU A 112 -28.11 -21.84 18.37
N GLN A 113 -28.88 -22.56 17.56
CA GLN A 113 -29.83 -23.55 18.08
C GLN A 113 -29.11 -24.75 18.71
N GLY A 114 -29.20 -24.86 20.03
CA GLY A 114 -28.64 -25.99 20.76
C GLY A 114 -27.12 -25.90 20.97
N GLN A 115 -26.56 -24.70 20.86
CA GLN A 115 -25.13 -24.44 21.05
C GLN A 115 -24.65 -24.95 22.44
N GLN A 116 -23.59 -25.74 22.44
CA GLN A 116 -22.95 -26.30 23.63
C GLN A 116 -21.54 -25.75 23.87
N ALA A 117 -20.90 -25.17 22.85
CA ALA A 117 -19.64 -24.45 23.00
C ALA A 117 -19.51 -23.30 22.01
N VAL A 118 -18.72 -22.31 22.42
CA VAL A 118 -18.26 -21.18 21.60
C VAL A 118 -16.84 -21.47 21.15
N LEU A 119 -16.58 -21.27 19.86
CA LEU A 119 -15.26 -21.41 19.26
C LEU A 119 -14.65 -20.03 19.03
N GLY A 120 -13.33 -19.93 19.19
CA GLY A 120 -12.62 -18.70 18.88
C GLY A 120 -11.12 -18.87 18.81
N ALA A 121 -10.44 -17.75 18.59
CA ALA A 121 -8.99 -17.67 18.60
C ALA A 121 -8.52 -16.37 19.24
N VAL A 122 -7.40 -16.45 19.95
CA VAL A 122 -6.59 -15.28 20.29
C VAL A 122 -5.58 -15.13 19.16
N ILE A 123 -5.67 -13.99 18.48
CA ILE A 123 -4.85 -13.65 17.33
C ILE A 123 -3.79 -12.66 17.82
N MET A 124 -2.52 -12.93 17.55
CA MET A 124 -1.39 -12.14 18.01
C MET A 124 -0.67 -11.52 16.81
N PRO A 125 0.06 -10.41 16.99
CA PRO A 125 0.91 -9.85 15.95
C PRO A 125 1.86 -10.91 15.38
N PRO A 126 2.21 -10.82 14.08
CA PRO A 126 3.17 -11.73 13.46
C PRO A 126 4.45 -11.82 14.27
N SER A 127 4.86 -13.03 14.69
CA SER A 127 6.18 -13.25 15.28
C SER A 127 7.09 -14.15 14.43
N GLY A 128 6.57 -14.64 13.30
CA GLY A 128 7.31 -15.35 12.26
C GLY A 128 7.95 -14.44 11.21
N GLY A 129 8.74 -15.03 10.31
CA GLY A 129 9.43 -14.33 9.23
C GLY A 129 10.79 -13.71 9.62
N TYR A 130 11.51 -13.21 8.61
CA TYR A 130 12.82 -12.58 8.75
C TYR A 130 12.86 -11.19 8.09
N PRO A 131 13.34 -10.13 8.79
CA PRO A 131 13.65 -10.12 10.22
C PRO A 131 12.39 -10.32 11.09
N THR A 132 12.57 -10.87 12.29
CA THR A 132 11.47 -11.08 13.24
C THR A 132 10.77 -9.74 13.56
N PRO A 133 9.46 -9.62 13.36
CA PRO A 133 8.74 -8.38 13.63
C PRO A 133 8.82 -7.97 15.11
N PRO A 134 8.75 -6.65 15.42
CA PRO A 134 8.70 -6.20 16.80
C PRO A 134 7.42 -6.68 17.48
N VAL A 135 7.52 -7.04 18.76
CA VAL A 135 6.35 -7.36 19.58
C VAL A 135 5.52 -6.09 19.78
N LEU A 136 4.28 -6.07 19.26
CA LEU A 136 3.34 -4.98 19.49
C LEU A 136 2.59 -5.19 20.81
N PRO A 137 2.28 -4.15 21.61
CA PRO A 137 1.55 -4.31 22.87
C PRO A 137 0.04 -4.48 22.64
N GLU A 138 -0.37 -5.42 21.81
CA GLU A 138 -1.77 -5.63 21.42
C GLU A 138 -2.04 -7.04 20.92
N TYR A 139 -3.30 -7.47 20.99
CA TYR A 139 -3.78 -8.73 20.41
C TYR A 139 -5.28 -8.66 20.06
N GLY A 140 -5.72 -9.52 19.16
CA GLY A 140 -7.11 -9.69 18.76
C GLY A 140 -7.78 -10.89 19.44
N ILE A 141 -9.08 -10.79 19.70
CA ILE A 141 -9.94 -11.93 20.07
C ILE A 141 -10.99 -12.08 18.98
N GLN A 142 -11.08 -13.28 18.41
CA GLN A 142 -12.05 -13.65 17.38
C GLN A 142 -12.97 -14.74 17.89
N PHE A 143 -14.26 -14.66 17.51
CA PHE A 143 -15.29 -15.67 17.77
C PHE A 143 -15.82 -16.22 16.46
N VAL A 144 -16.21 -17.50 16.46
CA VAL A 144 -16.66 -18.22 15.26
C VAL A 144 -18.03 -18.83 15.53
N ARG A 145 -19.01 -18.46 14.70
CA ARG A 145 -20.35 -19.05 14.58
C ARG A 145 -20.93 -18.67 13.20
N LEU A 146 -21.74 -19.53 12.60
CA LEU A 146 -22.42 -19.26 11.33
C LEU A 146 -23.58 -18.28 11.50
N ASP A 147 -24.28 -18.35 12.64
CA ASP A 147 -25.24 -17.33 13.06
C ASP A 147 -24.50 -16.16 13.75
N PRO A 148 -24.82 -14.89 13.49
CA PRO A 148 -24.19 -13.76 14.18
C PRO A 148 -24.55 -13.76 15.68
N TYR A 149 -23.57 -13.58 16.55
CA TYR A 149 -23.77 -13.29 17.97
C TYR A 149 -24.37 -11.90 18.15
N THR A 150 -25.16 -11.72 19.21
CA THR A 150 -25.61 -10.40 19.64
C THR A 150 -24.43 -9.60 20.22
N ARG A 151 -24.53 -8.27 20.20
CA ARG A 151 -23.48 -7.39 20.74
C ARG A 151 -23.22 -7.66 22.24
N GLU A 152 -24.25 -8.01 23.01
CA GLU A 152 -24.13 -8.34 24.43
C GLU A 152 -23.37 -9.66 24.65
N GLU A 153 -23.67 -10.70 23.87
CA GLU A 153 -22.93 -11.98 23.93
C GLU A 153 -21.46 -11.77 23.60
N ILE A 154 -21.15 -11.02 22.54
CA ILE A 154 -19.77 -10.68 22.16
C ILE A 154 -19.06 -9.99 23.32
N ALA A 155 -19.68 -8.99 23.94
CA ALA A 155 -19.05 -8.25 25.04
C ALA A 155 -18.77 -9.13 26.27
N GLU A 156 -19.68 -10.05 26.61
CA GLU A 156 -19.49 -10.99 27.71
C GLU A 156 -18.33 -11.96 27.42
N MET A 157 -18.36 -12.64 26.26
CA MET A 157 -17.33 -13.59 25.85
C MET A 157 -15.97 -12.92 25.69
N PHE A 158 -15.93 -11.70 25.14
CA PHE A 158 -14.71 -10.92 24.98
C PHE A 158 -14.02 -10.68 26.31
N ASN A 159 -14.78 -10.30 27.34
CA ASN A 159 -14.24 -10.06 28.68
C ASN A 159 -13.79 -11.36 29.36
N VAL A 160 -14.51 -12.47 29.18
CA VAL A 160 -14.08 -13.80 29.67
C VAL A 160 -12.72 -14.18 29.08
N VAL A 161 -12.57 -14.10 27.76
CA VAL A 161 -11.31 -14.43 27.08
C VAL A 161 -10.19 -13.45 27.47
N LYS A 162 -10.47 -12.14 27.48
CA LYS A 162 -9.51 -11.10 27.86
C LYS A 162 -8.96 -11.32 29.28
N THR A 163 -9.80 -11.67 30.25
CA THR A 163 -9.36 -11.95 31.63
C THR A 163 -8.57 -13.25 31.78
N SER A 164 -8.62 -14.13 30.78
CA SER A 164 -7.91 -15.41 30.75
C SER A 164 -6.54 -15.30 30.05
N ILE A 165 -6.14 -14.09 29.64
CA ILE A 165 -4.85 -13.81 29.00
C ILE A 165 -3.99 -13.02 29.98
N ILE A 166 -2.78 -13.51 30.24
CA ILE A 166 -1.79 -12.85 31.09
C ILE A 166 -0.91 -11.96 30.20
N SER A 167 -0.95 -10.65 30.43
CA SER A 167 -0.16 -9.66 29.69
C SER A 167 0.34 -8.53 30.60
N GLU A 168 1.38 -7.83 30.17
CA GLU A 168 1.89 -6.63 30.87
C GLU A 168 0.84 -5.48 30.88
N PRO A 169 0.91 -4.55 31.84
CA PRO A 169 0.09 -3.34 31.84
C PRO A 169 0.30 -2.53 30.55
N GLY A 170 -0.79 -2.15 29.88
CA GLY A 170 -0.75 -1.38 28.64
C GLY A 170 -0.91 -2.21 27.36
N VAL A 171 -0.99 -3.55 27.45
CA VAL A 171 -1.36 -4.39 26.30
C VAL A 171 -2.85 -4.25 25.99
N GLN A 172 -3.20 -3.85 24.77
CA GLN A 172 -4.58 -3.60 24.35
C GLN A 172 -5.20 -4.82 23.64
N ALA A 173 -6.40 -5.21 24.08
CA ALA A 173 -7.20 -6.23 23.40
C ALA A 173 -8.17 -5.57 22.40
N PHE A 174 -8.31 -6.16 21.22
CA PHE A 174 -9.25 -5.75 20.16
C PHE A 174 -10.22 -6.88 19.83
N TYR A 175 -11.46 -6.53 19.51
CA TYR A 175 -12.39 -7.51 18.94
C TYR A 175 -12.16 -7.60 17.43
N PHE A 176 -11.79 -8.80 16.95
CA PHE A 176 -11.59 -9.10 15.55
C PHE A 176 -12.76 -9.96 15.07
N PRO A 177 -13.83 -9.38 14.50
CA PRO A 177 -14.97 -10.17 14.05
C PRO A 177 -14.56 -11.18 12.97
N SER A 178 -15.10 -12.41 13.01
CA SER A 178 -15.09 -13.26 11.82
C SER A 178 -16.05 -12.68 10.78
N TYR A 179 -16.00 -13.19 9.56
CA TYR A 179 -16.82 -12.73 8.45
C TYR A 179 -18.32 -12.64 8.82
N GLU A 180 -18.89 -13.69 9.40
CA GLU A 180 -20.31 -13.77 9.78
C GLU A 180 -20.68 -12.80 10.90
N GLN A 181 -19.70 -12.31 11.65
CA GLN A 181 -19.89 -11.43 12.80
C GLN A 181 -19.68 -9.96 12.44
N LEU A 182 -19.08 -9.66 11.27
CA LEU A 182 -18.62 -8.33 10.89
C LEU A 182 -19.78 -7.31 10.84
N ALA A 183 -20.89 -7.66 10.20
CA ALA A 183 -22.04 -6.77 10.07
C ALA A 183 -22.60 -6.35 11.45
N THR A 184 -22.70 -7.29 12.40
CA THR A 184 -23.15 -6.98 13.76
C THR A 184 -22.14 -6.12 14.52
N ALA A 185 -20.84 -6.39 14.34
CA ALA A 185 -19.77 -5.62 14.95
C ALA A 185 -19.81 -4.15 14.49
N GLU A 186 -19.78 -3.92 13.18
CA GLU A 186 -19.76 -2.58 12.59
C GLU A 186 -21.02 -1.78 12.90
N ALA A 187 -22.20 -2.40 12.82
CA ALA A 187 -23.46 -1.75 13.18
C ALA A 187 -23.53 -1.28 14.65
N ASN A 188 -22.65 -1.78 15.52
CA ASN A 188 -22.61 -1.46 16.95
C ASN A 188 -21.26 -0.88 17.40
N ARG A 189 -20.42 -0.37 16.49
CA ARG A 189 -19.04 0.07 16.80
C ARG A 189 -18.96 1.07 17.95
N GLU A 190 -19.77 2.13 17.92
CA GLU A 190 -19.81 3.14 18.99
C GLU A 190 -20.17 2.53 20.36
N TRP A 191 -21.04 1.52 20.38
CA TRP A 191 -21.42 0.83 21.61
C TRP A 191 -20.26 0.00 22.16
N PHE A 192 -19.57 -0.76 21.31
CA PHE A 192 -18.40 -1.53 21.72
C PHE A 192 -17.26 -0.65 22.23
N ASP A 193 -16.99 0.48 21.57
CA ASP A 193 -16.02 1.47 22.03
C ASP A 193 -16.37 2.02 23.42
N SER A 194 -17.67 2.26 23.68
CA SER A 194 -18.15 2.69 25.02
C SER A 194 -17.95 1.64 26.12
N GLN A 195 -17.81 0.36 25.75
CA GLN A 195 -17.51 -0.76 26.65
C GLN A 195 -16.00 -1.04 26.77
N GLY A 196 -15.15 -0.27 26.07
CA GLY A 196 -13.71 -0.50 26.02
C GLY A 196 -13.31 -1.71 25.17
N ILE A 197 -14.12 -2.05 24.16
CA ILE A 197 -13.92 -3.14 23.21
C ILE A 197 -13.71 -2.53 21.82
N PRO A 198 -12.51 -2.03 21.49
CA PRO A 198 -12.27 -1.47 20.17
C PRO A 198 -12.32 -2.56 19.09
N ILE A 199 -13.09 -2.31 18.02
CA ILE A 199 -13.17 -3.22 16.86
C ILE A 199 -12.02 -2.93 15.90
N SER A 200 -11.37 -4.00 15.45
CA SER A 200 -10.32 -3.94 14.44
C SER A 200 -10.18 -5.28 13.72
N SER A 201 -9.12 -5.46 12.94
CA SER A 201 -8.83 -6.68 12.18
C SER A 201 -7.32 -6.92 12.13
N THR A 202 -6.91 -8.05 11.57
CA THR A 202 -5.50 -8.35 11.31
C THR A 202 -4.84 -7.37 10.33
N GLY A 203 -5.63 -6.63 9.54
CA GLY A 203 -5.13 -5.57 8.65
C GLY A 203 -4.33 -4.48 9.37
N ARG A 204 -4.52 -4.32 10.68
CA ARG A 204 -3.71 -3.43 11.51
C ARG A 204 -2.22 -3.82 11.58
N TRP A 205 -1.90 -5.06 11.25
CA TRP A 205 -0.54 -5.60 11.19
C TRP A 205 -0.06 -5.82 9.75
N ALA A 206 -0.86 -5.39 8.76
CA ALA A 206 -0.44 -5.40 7.37
C ALA A 206 0.84 -4.57 7.22
N LYS A 207 1.81 -5.11 6.48
CA LYS A 207 3.06 -4.41 6.19
C LYS A 207 2.92 -3.65 4.87
N GLY A 208 2.82 -2.34 4.98
CA GLY A 208 2.77 -1.43 3.83
C GLY A 208 1.42 -1.40 3.12
N ASN A 209 1.29 -0.44 2.22
CA ASN A 209 0.13 -0.32 1.34
C ASN A 209 0.12 -1.43 0.29
N ALA A 210 -0.98 -1.56 -0.45
CA ALA A 210 -1.08 -2.46 -1.59
C ALA A 210 -1.31 -1.68 -2.90
N CYS A 211 -0.67 -2.12 -3.97
CA CYS A 211 -0.83 -1.57 -5.31
C CYS A 211 -1.58 -2.61 -6.15
N TYR A 212 -2.88 -2.43 -6.36
CA TYR A 212 -3.64 -3.32 -7.25
C TYR A 212 -3.42 -2.98 -8.71
N SER A 213 -3.08 -1.72 -9.02
CA SER A 213 -2.59 -1.28 -10.32
C SER A 213 -1.51 -0.22 -10.09
N GLU A 214 -0.33 -0.44 -10.67
CA GLU A 214 0.78 0.52 -10.60
C GLU A 214 0.55 1.68 -11.57
N GLY A 215 1.15 2.83 -11.26
CA GLY A 215 1.13 3.97 -12.15
C GLY A 215 1.06 5.30 -11.41
N TRP A 216 0.57 6.31 -12.11
CA TRP A 216 0.47 7.65 -11.60
C TRP A 216 -0.81 8.35 -12.06
N ALA A 217 -1.27 9.35 -11.31
CA ALA A 217 -2.41 10.19 -11.66
C ALA A 217 -2.17 11.64 -11.23
N LEU A 218 -2.80 12.58 -11.92
CA LEU A 218 -2.87 13.99 -11.57
C LEU A 218 -4.34 14.41 -11.68
N GLY A 219 -4.93 14.90 -10.59
CA GLY A 219 -6.34 15.25 -10.54
C GLY A 219 -6.77 15.80 -9.18
N GLU A 220 -8.01 16.27 -9.08
CA GLU A 220 -8.60 16.65 -7.79
C GLU A 220 -8.96 15.39 -7.00
N LEU A 221 -8.57 15.33 -5.73
CA LEU A 221 -8.91 14.23 -4.85
C LEU A 221 -10.33 14.39 -4.29
N LYS A 222 -11.23 13.45 -4.55
CA LYS A 222 -12.61 13.49 -4.05
C LYS A 222 -12.98 12.22 -3.30
N PHE A 223 -13.68 12.37 -2.18
CA PHE A 223 -14.18 11.24 -1.38
C PHE A 223 -15.65 10.93 -1.68
N PHE A 224 -15.93 9.67 -1.99
CA PHE A 224 -17.30 9.13 -2.05
C PHE A 224 -17.34 7.73 -1.43
N ALA A 225 -18.37 7.46 -0.63
CA ALA A 225 -18.64 6.10 -0.15
C ALA A 225 -18.91 5.17 -1.33
N GLY A 226 -18.56 3.89 -1.20
CA GLY A 226 -18.63 2.91 -2.30
C GLY A 226 -20.01 2.84 -2.99
N ASP A 227 -21.09 3.02 -2.23
CA ASP A 227 -22.48 3.01 -2.72
C ASP A 227 -22.94 4.32 -3.37
N GLN A 228 -22.14 5.39 -3.26
CA GLN A 228 -22.42 6.73 -3.81
C GLN A 228 -21.63 7.06 -5.07
N ILE A 229 -20.64 6.25 -5.43
CA ILE A 229 -19.76 6.51 -6.59
C ILE A 229 -20.56 6.70 -7.88
N GLN A 230 -21.52 5.81 -8.15
CA GLN A 230 -22.31 5.88 -9.39
C GLN A 230 -23.17 7.14 -9.46
N SER A 231 -23.83 7.51 -8.36
CA SER A 231 -24.68 8.71 -8.35
C SER A 231 -23.88 9.99 -8.48
N ALA A 232 -22.69 10.06 -7.87
CA ALA A 232 -21.76 11.18 -8.01
C ALA A 232 -21.23 11.34 -9.44
N TYR A 233 -20.95 10.23 -10.13
CA TYR A 233 -20.50 10.26 -11.52
C TYR A 233 -21.60 10.73 -12.47
N LEU A 234 -22.84 10.26 -12.27
CA LEU A 234 -23.99 10.66 -13.07
C LEU A 234 -24.38 12.14 -12.87
N SER A 235 -24.20 12.68 -11.67
CA SER A 235 -24.46 14.09 -11.38
C SER A 235 -23.34 15.04 -11.83
N GLY A 236 -22.18 14.51 -12.20
CA GLY A 236 -20.98 15.28 -12.53
C GLY A 236 -20.20 15.79 -11.30
N GLU A 237 -20.53 15.30 -10.10
CA GLU A 237 -19.73 15.60 -8.90
C GLU A 237 -18.38 14.85 -8.91
N LEU A 238 -18.36 13.66 -9.51
CA LEU A 238 -17.17 12.88 -9.84
C LEU A 238 -16.96 12.85 -11.35
N GLU A 239 -15.78 13.23 -11.82
CA GLU A 239 -15.44 13.34 -13.24
C GLU A 239 -14.28 12.39 -13.63
N PRO A 240 -14.11 12.05 -14.93
CA PRO A 240 -13.00 11.23 -15.41
C PRO A 240 -11.59 11.69 -15.03
N GLY A 241 -11.41 13.00 -14.80
CA GLY A 241 -10.13 13.60 -14.42
C GLY A 241 -9.83 13.57 -12.91
N ASP A 242 -10.78 13.13 -12.08
CA ASP A 242 -10.62 13.13 -10.63
C ASP A 242 -9.88 11.88 -10.13
N ILE A 243 -9.30 12.00 -8.93
CA ILE A 243 -8.77 10.88 -8.17
C ILE A 243 -9.81 10.51 -7.11
N LEU A 244 -10.34 9.30 -7.18
CA LEU A 244 -11.37 8.79 -6.26
C LEU A 244 -10.73 8.23 -4.99
N LEU A 245 -11.08 8.78 -3.83
CA LEU A 245 -10.92 8.15 -2.52
C LEU A 245 -12.23 7.50 -2.10
N THR A 246 -12.19 6.23 -1.67
CA THR A 246 -13.40 5.52 -1.23
C THR A 246 -13.15 4.63 -0.01
N ASP A 247 -14.22 4.39 0.75
CA ASP A 247 -14.21 3.49 1.90
C ASP A 247 -14.23 2.01 1.49
N GLY A 248 -14.66 1.69 0.28
CA GLY A 248 -14.58 0.36 -0.29
C GLY A 248 -14.89 0.37 -1.78
N VAL A 249 -14.33 -0.59 -2.52
CA VAL A 249 -14.50 -0.63 -3.97
C VAL A 249 -15.75 -1.46 -4.31
N PRO A 250 -16.78 -0.85 -4.93
CA PRO A 250 -17.94 -1.59 -5.40
C PRO A 250 -17.58 -2.51 -6.58
N ALA A 251 -18.55 -3.31 -7.02
CA ALA A 251 -18.35 -4.27 -8.12
C ALA A 251 -17.89 -3.63 -9.44
N GLU A 252 -18.23 -2.36 -9.65
CA GLU A 252 -17.85 -1.56 -10.81
C GLU A 252 -17.56 -0.13 -10.36
N VAL A 253 -16.49 0.45 -10.92
CA VAL A 253 -16.13 1.86 -10.73
C VAL A 253 -16.03 2.49 -12.13
N PRO A 254 -16.69 3.64 -12.38
CA PRO A 254 -16.55 4.34 -13.64
C PRO A 254 -15.11 4.83 -13.85
N PHE A 255 -14.75 5.15 -15.09
CA PHE A 255 -13.40 5.64 -15.37
C PHE A 255 -13.11 6.94 -14.61
N VAL A 256 -12.00 6.94 -13.87
CA VAL A 256 -11.43 8.06 -13.11
C VAL A 256 -9.90 8.04 -13.26
N ALA A 257 -9.22 9.15 -12.94
CA ALA A 257 -7.77 9.28 -13.15
C ALA A 257 -6.93 8.43 -12.20
N GLY A 258 -7.43 8.15 -10.99
CA GLY A 258 -6.78 7.36 -9.94
C GLY A 258 -7.80 6.82 -8.93
N ILE A 259 -7.49 5.69 -8.28
CA ILE A 259 -8.35 5.06 -7.26
C ILE A 259 -7.54 4.81 -5.99
N ILE A 260 -8.05 5.26 -4.84
CA ILE A 260 -7.51 5.04 -3.51
C ILE A 260 -8.62 4.42 -2.64
N SER A 261 -8.36 3.25 -2.06
CA SER A 261 -9.32 2.54 -1.19
C SER A 261 -8.81 2.43 0.25
N LEU A 262 -9.71 2.69 1.20
CA LEU A 262 -9.43 2.50 2.64
C LEU A 262 -9.66 1.05 3.10
N LEU A 263 -10.41 0.26 2.33
CA LEU A 263 -10.52 -1.19 2.53
C LEU A 263 -9.77 -1.95 1.44
N ALA A 264 -9.25 -3.12 1.80
CA ALA A 264 -8.59 -3.99 0.85
C ALA A 264 -9.56 -4.44 -0.26
N SER A 265 -9.07 -4.44 -1.49
CA SER A 265 -9.68 -5.10 -2.64
C SER A 265 -8.86 -6.34 -3.03
N THR A 266 -9.26 -7.00 -4.11
CA THR A 266 -8.55 -8.16 -4.65
C THR A 266 -7.71 -7.74 -5.87
N PRO A 267 -6.45 -8.19 -6.00
CA PRO A 267 -5.56 -7.83 -7.13
C PRO A 267 -6.09 -8.18 -8.52
N ASN A 268 -7.07 -9.10 -8.56
CA ASN A 268 -7.74 -9.60 -9.76
C ASN A 268 -9.23 -9.19 -9.83
N SER A 269 -9.62 -8.16 -9.07
CA SER A 269 -10.94 -7.55 -9.23
C SER A 269 -11.10 -6.97 -10.63
N HIS A 270 -12.34 -6.88 -11.13
CA HIS A 270 -12.59 -6.24 -12.43
C HIS A 270 -12.06 -4.80 -12.42
N VAL A 271 -12.24 -4.08 -11.31
CA VAL A 271 -11.70 -2.72 -11.12
C VAL A 271 -10.17 -2.71 -11.23
N ALA A 272 -9.47 -3.66 -10.61
CA ALA A 272 -8.01 -3.76 -10.73
C ALA A 272 -7.53 -4.10 -12.14
N ILE A 273 -8.20 -5.04 -12.83
CA ILE A 273 -7.85 -5.43 -14.20
C ILE A 273 -8.08 -4.26 -15.18
N LEU A 274 -9.19 -3.55 -15.03
CA LEU A 274 -9.48 -2.34 -15.80
C LEU A 274 -8.47 -1.24 -15.50
N ALA A 275 -8.17 -0.99 -14.22
CA ALA A 275 -7.16 0.00 -13.83
C ALA A 275 -5.78 -0.28 -14.45
N LYS A 276 -5.34 -1.55 -14.47
CA LYS A 276 -4.10 -1.98 -15.16
C LYS A 276 -4.16 -1.69 -16.66
N THR A 277 -5.27 -2.04 -17.31
CA THR A 277 -5.51 -1.78 -18.74
C THR A 277 -5.42 -0.29 -19.06
N TYR A 278 -5.97 0.56 -18.18
CA TYR A 278 -6.00 2.00 -18.34
C TYR A 278 -4.73 2.72 -17.88
N ARG A 279 -3.80 2.00 -17.23
CA ARG A 279 -2.64 2.58 -16.52
C ARG A 279 -3.08 3.64 -15.49
N VAL A 280 -4.20 3.36 -14.82
CA VAL A 280 -4.74 4.13 -13.70
C VAL A 280 -4.18 3.52 -12.42
N PRO A 281 -3.52 4.30 -11.54
CA PRO A 281 -3.06 3.78 -10.26
C PRO A 281 -4.27 3.41 -9.39
N PHE A 282 -4.24 2.20 -8.84
CA PHE A 282 -5.23 1.73 -7.87
C PHE A 282 -4.49 1.19 -6.64
N VAL A 283 -4.62 1.90 -5.52
CA VAL A 283 -3.90 1.60 -4.28
C VAL A 283 -4.86 1.40 -3.11
N HIS A 284 -4.48 0.55 -2.16
CA HIS A 284 -5.09 0.46 -0.84
C HIS A 284 -4.14 1.01 0.23
N LEU A 285 -4.62 1.99 0.99
CA LEU A 285 -3.89 2.58 2.11
C LEU A 285 -4.16 1.77 3.37
N ALA A 286 -3.26 0.82 3.66
CA ALA A 286 -3.32 0.01 4.88
C ALA A 286 -2.71 0.74 6.08
N LEU A 287 -1.76 1.66 5.84
CA LEU A 287 -1.08 2.41 6.89
C LEU A 287 -1.96 3.57 7.36
N ALA A 288 -2.16 3.68 8.68
CA ALA A 288 -3.01 4.71 9.27
C ALA A 288 -2.50 6.13 9.00
N GLU A 289 -1.18 6.32 8.90
CA GLU A 289 -0.57 7.60 8.54
C GLU A 289 -0.99 8.06 7.14
N ASP A 290 -0.86 7.18 6.15
CA ASP A 290 -1.26 7.48 4.77
C ASP A 290 -2.78 7.66 4.64
N ALA A 291 -3.56 6.82 5.33
CA ALA A 291 -5.01 6.93 5.36
C ALA A 291 -5.49 8.25 5.99
N ASN A 292 -4.81 8.75 7.03
CA ASN A 292 -5.11 10.06 7.61
C ASN A 292 -4.65 11.19 6.67
N ARG A 293 -3.45 11.07 6.10
CA ARG A 293 -2.88 12.07 5.19
C ARG A 293 -3.75 12.28 3.96
N VAL A 294 -4.26 11.22 3.35
CA VAL A 294 -5.13 11.33 2.17
C VAL A 294 -6.45 12.04 2.49
N GLN A 295 -6.99 11.85 3.71
CA GLN A 295 -8.22 12.52 4.14
C GLN A 295 -8.04 14.03 4.26
N GLU A 296 -6.85 14.48 4.69
CA GLU A 296 -6.50 15.91 4.75
C GLU A 296 -6.37 16.57 3.38
N LEU A 297 -6.15 15.78 2.32
CA LEU A 297 -5.95 16.26 0.95
C LEU A 297 -7.25 16.29 0.13
N VAL A 298 -8.39 15.89 0.68
CA VAL A 298 -9.66 15.89 -0.04
C VAL A 298 -10.00 17.31 -0.49
N GLY A 299 -10.30 17.48 -1.79
CA GLY A 299 -10.56 18.75 -2.46
C GLY A 299 -9.31 19.46 -3.00
N HIS A 300 -8.11 18.91 -2.79
CA HIS A 300 -6.87 19.42 -3.38
C HIS A 300 -6.56 18.71 -4.70
N LYS A 301 -5.88 19.39 -5.62
CA LYS A 301 -5.20 18.72 -6.73
C LYS A 301 -3.95 18.02 -6.23
N ILE A 302 -3.83 16.73 -6.52
CA ILE A 302 -2.69 15.92 -6.10
C ILE A 302 -2.09 15.14 -7.27
N VAL A 303 -0.82 14.76 -7.11
CA VAL A 303 -0.21 13.65 -7.84
C VAL A 303 -0.24 12.41 -6.96
N LEU A 304 -0.91 11.36 -7.45
CA LEU A 304 -0.87 10.02 -6.87
C LEU A 304 0.15 9.18 -7.62
N ARG A 305 1.06 8.51 -6.90
CA ARG A 305 1.97 7.49 -7.45
C ARG A 305 1.83 6.21 -6.62
N GLY A 306 1.74 5.07 -7.29
CA GLY A 306 1.75 3.74 -6.66
C GLY A 306 2.64 2.79 -7.46
N TYR A 307 3.73 2.31 -6.87
CA TYR A 307 4.67 1.40 -7.52
C TYR A 307 5.23 0.38 -6.52
N TYR A 308 5.48 -0.84 -6.98
CA TYR A 308 6.16 -1.86 -6.18
C TYR A 308 7.67 -1.60 -6.15
N THR A 309 8.21 -1.60 -4.94
CA THR A 309 9.65 -1.57 -4.65
C THR A 309 10.07 -2.86 -3.95
N TYR A 310 11.36 -3.02 -3.67
CA TYR A 310 11.85 -4.16 -2.85
C TYR A 310 11.18 -4.23 -1.46
N ASN A 311 10.67 -3.10 -0.96
CA ASN A 311 10.03 -3.00 0.37
C ASN A 311 8.50 -3.11 0.32
N GLY A 312 7.91 -3.43 -0.84
CA GLY A 312 6.46 -3.46 -1.07
C GLY A 312 5.97 -2.27 -1.90
N CYS A 313 4.64 -2.08 -1.93
CA CYS A 313 4.02 -0.98 -2.67
C CYS A 313 4.31 0.36 -1.95
N GLU A 314 5.06 1.23 -2.63
CA GLU A 314 5.27 2.61 -2.23
C GLU A 314 4.14 3.46 -2.81
N VAL A 315 3.44 4.19 -1.95
CA VAL A 315 2.41 5.15 -2.35
C VAL A 315 2.89 6.55 -2.00
N ARG A 316 2.84 7.47 -2.96
CA ARG A 316 3.14 8.89 -2.76
C ARG A 316 1.94 9.74 -3.12
N LEU A 317 1.58 10.64 -2.19
CA LEU A 317 0.52 11.63 -2.32
C LEU A 317 1.17 13.01 -2.28
N ILE A 318 1.36 13.63 -3.44
CA ILE A 318 2.04 14.92 -3.57
C ILE A 318 0.97 15.99 -3.79
N ASP A 319 0.84 16.92 -2.84
CA ASP A 319 -0.07 18.06 -2.99
C ASP A 319 0.50 19.05 -4.01
N VAL A 320 -0.26 19.34 -5.07
CA VAL A 320 0.14 20.25 -6.14
C VAL A 320 -0.81 21.44 -6.26
N GLU A 321 -1.68 21.64 -5.27
CA GLU A 321 -2.60 22.77 -5.24
C GLU A 321 -1.83 24.09 -5.24
N GLY A 322 -2.04 24.91 -6.27
CA GLY A 322 -1.31 26.18 -6.46
C GLY A 322 0.18 26.04 -6.82
N VAL A 323 0.70 24.82 -7.03
CA VAL A 323 2.11 24.56 -7.38
C VAL A 323 2.34 24.50 -8.89
N LEU A 324 1.38 23.92 -9.63
CA LEU A 324 1.44 23.78 -11.09
C LEU A 324 0.46 24.73 -11.77
N ASP A 325 0.89 25.36 -12.86
CA ASP A 325 -0.01 26.14 -13.72
C ASP A 325 -0.82 25.24 -14.67
N ASP A 326 -1.93 25.78 -15.20
CA ASP A 326 -2.86 25.04 -16.06
C ASP A 326 -2.19 24.50 -17.34
N ALA A 327 -1.17 25.20 -17.85
CA ALA A 327 -0.43 24.78 -19.04
C ALA A 327 0.42 23.54 -18.74
N THR A 328 1.12 23.53 -17.61
CA THR A 328 1.92 22.39 -17.15
C THR A 328 1.03 21.20 -16.83
N ILE A 329 -0.12 21.42 -16.17
CA ILE A 329 -1.13 20.38 -15.92
C ILE A 329 -1.58 19.76 -17.26
N ALA A 330 -1.92 20.58 -18.27
CA ALA A 330 -2.33 20.08 -19.57
C ALA A 330 -1.23 19.28 -20.28
N GLU A 331 0.04 19.70 -20.20
CA GLU A 331 1.18 18.94 -20.75
C GLU A 331 1.36 17.59 -20.05
N ILE A 332 1.23 17.54 -18.72
CA ILE A 332 1.31 16.29 -17.96
C ILE A 332 0.15 15.36 -18.34
N LEU A 333 -1.09 15.88 -18.35
CA LEU A 333 -2.28 15.09 -18.69
C LEU A 333 -2.27 14.57 -20.13
N ALA A 334 -1.59 15.25 -21.06
CA ALA A 334 -1.40 14.75 -22.42
C ALA A 334 -0.62 13.42 -22.46
N LEU A 335 0.20 13.11 -21.45
CA LEU A 335 0.87 11.81 -21.31
C LEU A 335 -0.08 10.66 -20.96
N LYS A 336 -1.31 10.96 -20.52
CA LYS A 336 -2.39 9.99 -20.22
C LYS A 336 -3.34 9.76 -21.39
N ALA A 337 -3.09 10.36 -22.55
CA ALA A 337 -3.91 10.12 -23.73
C ALA A 337 -3.95 8.61 -24.04
N PRO A 338 -5.14 8.01 -24.19
CA PRO A 338 -5.25 6.59 -24.50
C PRO A 338 -4.57 6.27 -25.83
N PRO A 339 -3.91 5.11 -25.96
CA PRO A 339 -3.43 4.65 -27.26
C PRO A 339 -4.61 4.38 -28.19
N VAL A 340 -4.38 4.57 -29.50
CA VAL A 340 -5.30 4.11 -30.54
C VAL A 340 -5.32 2.59 -30.53
N LEU A 341 -6.51 2.00 -30.43
CA LEU A 341 -6.67 0.55 -30.43
C LEU A 341 -6.56 0.00 -31.87
N ASP A 342 -5.64 -0.92 -32.08
CA ASP A 342 -5.50 -1.76 -33.27
C ASP A 342 -6.51 -2.92 -33.19
N ILE A 343 -7.78 -2.58 -33.43
CA ILE A 343 -8.86 -3.56 -33.46
C ILE A 343 -8.92 -4.26 -34.81
N SER A 344 -9.22 -5.56 -34.81
CA SER A 344 -9.65 -6.26 -36.02
C SER A 344 -11.14 -6.02 -36.25
N PRO A 345 -11.55 -5.28 -37.29
CA PRO A 345 -12.96 -5.02 -37.53
C PRO A 345 -13.75 -6.31 -37.70
N MET A 346 -15.02 -6.30 -37.26
CA MET A 346 -15.93 -7.43 -37.46
C MET A 346 -15.96 -7.85 -38.92
N ALA A 347 -15.99 -9.15 -39.15
CA ALA A 347 -16.12 -9.77 -40.45
C ALA A 347 -17.21 -10.84 -40.43
N ASN A 348 -17.80 -11.12 -41.59
CA ASN A 348 -18.77 -12.20 -41.74
C ASN A 348 -18.05 -13.54 -41.73
N TYR A 349 -18.47 -14.46 -40.86
CA TYR A 349 -18.00 -15.84 -40.85
C TYR A 349 -18.72 -16.67 -41.92
N GLY A 350 -19.99 -16.35 -42.18
CA GLY A 350 -20.84 -17.04 -43.15
C GLY A 350 -21.69 -18.17 -42.56
N ALA A 351 -21.69 -18.29 -41.23
CA ALA A 351 -22.59 -19.15 -40.45
C ALA A 351 -22.82 -18.51 -39.07
N TYR A 352 -23.94 -18.81 -38.42
CA TYR A 352 -24.26 -18.22 -37.11
C TYR A 352 -23.47 -18.82 -35.95
N SER A 353 -22.92 -20.03 -36.10
CA SER A 353 -22.21 -20.72 -35.01
C SER A 353 -21.07 -21.61 -35.51
N ALA A 354 -20.11 -21.88 -34.62
CA ALA A 354 -18.99 -22.80 -34.82
C ALA A 354 -18.55 -23.43 -33.49
N SER A 355 -17.94 -24.62 -33.55
CA SER A 355 -17.28 -25.24 -32.39
C SER A 355 -16.07 -24.42 -31.96
N THR A 356 -15.80 -24.36 -30.66
CA THR A 356 -14.60 -23.68 -30.12
C THR A 356 -13.32 -24.51 -30.23
N GLU A 357 -13.42 -25.81 -30.52
CA GLU A 357 -12.26 -26.75 -30.59
C GLU A 357 -11.18 -26.30 -31.59
N ASP A 358 -11.59 -25.69 -32.71
CA ASP A 358 -10.70 -25.31 -33.82
C ASP A 358 -10.48 -23.79 -33.91
N LEU A 359 -10.97 -23.00 -32.95
CA LEU A 359 -10.82 -21.54 -32.98
C LEU A 359 -9.41 -21.13 -32.56
N LEU A 360 -8.91 -20.08 -33.20
CA LEU A 360 -7.65 -19.44 -32.87
C LEU A 360 -7.88 -17.97 -32.47
N PRO A 361 -6.94 -17.33 -31.75
CA PRO A 361 -7.04 -15.90 -31.42
C PRO A 361 -7.31 -15.00 -32.65
N ALA A 362 -6.82 -15.37 -33.83
CA ALA A 362 -7.04 -14.63 -35.08
C ALA A 362 -8.51 -14.63 -35.56
N ASP A 363 -9.36 -15.51 -35.02
CA ASP A 363 -10.80 -15.57 -35.30
C ASP A 363 -11.62 -14.55 -34.48
N ILE A 364 -10.96 -13.70 -33.70
CA ILE A 364 -11.57 -12.59 -32.95
C ILE A 364 -12.51 -11.71 -33.80
N LYS A 365 -12.17 -11.50 -35.07
CA LYS A 365 -13.00 -10.74 -36.03
C LYS A 365 -14.34 -11.40 -36.37
N TYR A 366 -14.53 -12.68 -36.05
CA TYR A 366 -15.76 -13.43 -36.32
C TYR A 366 -16.55 -13.72 -35.04
N PHE A 367 -15.86 -13.99 -33.93
CA PHE A 367 -16.46 -14.52 -32.70
C PHE A 367 -16.12 -13.73 -31.43
N GLY A 368 -15.33 -12.66 -31.53
CA GLY A 368 -14.84 -11.90 -30.38
C GLY A 368 -13.77 -12.64 -29.57
N GLY A 369 -13.17 -11.92 -28.61
CA GLY A 369 -11.95 -12.35 -27.91
C GLY A 369 -12.16 -13.57 -27.02
N LYS A 370 -13.22 -13.60 -26.19
CA LYS A 370 -13.48 -14.74 -25.29
C LYS A 370 -13.68 -16.05 -26.04
N ALA A 371 -14.48 -16.04 -27.10
CA ALA A 371 -14.77 -17.24 -27.87
C ALA A 371 -13.55 -17.71 -28.68
N ALA A 372 -12.82 -16.77 -29.29
CA ALA A 372 -11.60 -17.08 -30.05
C ALA A 372 -10.50 -17.67 -29.15
N ASN A 373 -10.24 -17.06 -28.00
CA ASN A 373 -9.24 -17.53 -27.04
C ASN A 373 -9.64 -18.84 -26.35
N PHE A 374 -10.94 -19.19 -26.34
CA PHE A 374 -11.41 -20.45 -25.77
C PHE A 374 -10.82 -21.68 -26.47
N GLY A 375 -10.47 -21.58 -27.76
CA GLY A 375 -9.83 -22.66 -28.51
C GLY A 375 -8.45 -23.07 -27.96
N ILE A 376 -7.72 -22.14 -27.33
CA ILE A 376 -6.47 -22.44 -26.61
C ILE A 376 -6.75 -23.38 -25.42
N LEU A 377 -7.82 -23.12 -24.66
CA LEU A 377 -8.20 -23.99 -23.53
C LEU A 377 -8.64 -25.38 -24.01
N ARG A 378 -9.35 -25.45 -25.14
CA ARG A 378 -9.78 -26.72 -25.73
C ARG A 378 -8.58 -27.55 -26.18
N THR A 379 -7.62 -26.90 -26.85
CA THR A 379 -6.39 -27.54 -27.36
C THR A 379 -5.47 -28.00 -26.23
N ALA A 380 -5.19 -27.12 -25.26
CA ALA A 380 -4.25 -27.41 -24.18
C ALA A 380 -4.81 -28.41 -23.15
N ILE A 381 -6.08 -28.24 -22.77
CA ILE A 381 -6.67 -28.88 -21.58
C ILE A 381 -8.14 -29.25 -21.77
N GLY A 382 -8.54 -29.77 -22.94
CA GLY A 382 -9.96 -30.01 -23.31
C GLY A 382 -10.80 -30.88 -22.35
N ASN A 383 -10.20 -31.68 -21.47
CA ASN A 383 -10.92 -32.41 -20.41
C ASN A 383 -11.06 -31.63 -19.09
N LYS A 384 -10.44 -30.46 -18.99
CA LYS A 384 -10.44 -29.52 -17.86
C LYS A 384 -10.97 -28.14 -18.28
N SER A 385 -11.62 -28.05 -19.42
CA SER A 385 -12.44 -26.93 -19.88
C SER A 385 -13.78 -27.50 -20.39
N PRO A 386 -14.90 -26.76 -20.31
CA PRO A 386 -16.18 -27.28 -20.79
C PRO A 386 -16.24 -27.29 -22.33
N VAL A 387 -17.03 -28.20 -22.89
CA VAL A 387 -17.41 -28.14 -24.31
C VAL A 387 -18.21 -26.86 -24.53
N ALA A 388 -17.90 -26.14 -25.60
CA ALA A 388 -18.50 -24.85 -25.88
C ALA A 388 -18.74 -24.63 -27.38
N VAL A 389 -19.71 -23.77 -27.69
CA VAL A 389 -20.01 -23.29 -29.04
C VAL A 389 -19.91 -21.77 -29.08
N ALA A 390 -19.42 -21.22 -30.19
CA ALA A 390 -19.36 -19.78 -30.43
C ALA A 390 -20.47 -19.37 -31.40
N PHE A 391 -21.26 -18.35 -31.08
CA PHE A 391 -22.12 -17.67 -32.07
C PHE A 391 -21.40 -16.46 -32.65
N SER A 392 -21.40 -16.31 -33.97
CA SER A 392 -20.64 -15.29 -34.70
C SER A 392 -21.32 -13.92 -34.72
N PHE A 393 -20.59 -12.90 -35.20
CA PHE A 393 -21.17 -11.59 -35.49
C PHE A 393 -22.21 -11.59 -36.61
N ASP A 394 -22.35 -12.67 -37.40
CA ASP A 394 -23.46 -12.77 -38.36
C ASP A 394 -24.82 -12.75 -37.63
N LEU A 395 -24.91 -13.40 -36.46
CA LEU A 395 -26.12 -13.38 -35.62
C LEU A 395 -26.42 -11.98 -35.07
N TRP A 396 -25.38 -11.29 -34.59
CA TRP A 396 -25.47 -9.92 -34.10
C TRP A 396 -25.92 -8.95 -35.19
N ASN A 397 -25.28 -9.00 -36.36
CA ASN A 397 -25.58 -8.11 -37.46
C ASN A 397 -27.01 -8.30 -37.97
N GLU A 398 -27.46 -9.55 -38.14
CA GLU A 398 -28.84 -9.79 -38.56
C GLU A 398 -29.86 -9.32 -37.51
N PHE A 399 -29.54 -9.45 -36.21
CA PHE A 399 -30.39 -8.90 -35.16
C PHE A 399 -30.44 -7.37 -35.20
N LEU A 400 -29.34 -6.68 -35.50
CA LEU A 400 -29.31 -5.21 -35.59
C LEU A 400 -29.96 -4.66 -36.88
N ASP A 401 -29.92 -5.42 -37.96
CA ASP A 401 -30.40 -4.98 -39.28
C ASP A 401 -31.92 -5.16 -39.44
N GLN A 402 -32.61 -5.69 -38.41
CA GLN A 402 -34.05 -5.77 -38.38
C GLN A 402 -34.71 -4.38 -38.35
N SER A 403 -35.82 -4.20 -39.07
CA SER A 403 -36.60 -2.96 -39.01
C SER A 403 -37.42 -2.89 -37.72
N ILE A 404 -37.38 -1.75 -37.05
CA ILE A 404 -38.20 -1.45 -35.86
C ILE A 404 -39.35 -0.50 -36.21
N PHE A 405 -40.24 -0.24 -35.24
CA PHE A 405 -41.34 0.70 -35.41
C PHE A 405 -40.81 2.12 -35.69
N GLY A 406 -41.14 2.69 -36.85
CA GLY A 406 -40.62 4.00 -37.29
C GLY A 406 -39.96 3.96 -38.68
N GLY A 407 -39.58 2.77 -39.15
CA GLY A 407 -39.02 2.55 -40.50
C GLY A 407 -37.49 2.46 -40.55
N ASN A 408 -36.80 2.86 -39.48
CA ASN A 408 -35.36 2.65 -39.30
C ASN A 408 -35.07 1.17 -38.94
N THR A 409 -33.85 0.73 -39.24
CA THR A 409 -33.28 -0.46 -38.59
C THR A 409 -32.95 -0.18 -37.13
N LEU A 410 -32.84 -1.23 -36.30
CA LEU A 410 -32.39 -1.09 -34.91
C LEU A 410 -31.02 -0.38 -34.85
N ARG A 411 -30.11 -0.72 -35.77
CA ARG A 411 -28.79 -0.09 -35.89
C ARG A 411 -28.87 1.42 -36.12
N GLU A 412 -29.69 1.85 -37.08
CA GLU A 412 -29.86 3.28 -37.42
C GLU A 412 -30.45 4.06 -36.25
N GLU A 413 -31.46 3.52 -35.56
CA GLU A 413 -32.05 4.16 -34.38
C GLU A 413 -31.02 4.37 -33.26
N ILE A 414 -30.20 3.36 -32.97
CA ILE A 414 -29.14 3.48 -31.95
C ILE A 414 -28.12 4.54 -32.36
N SER A 415 -27.66 4.52 -33.61
CA SER A 415 -26.70 5.49 -34.12
C SER A 415 -27.23 6.92 -34.04
N GLU A 416 -28.50 7.15 -34.38
CA GLU A 416 -29.13 8.47 -34.27
C GLU A 416 -29.14 8.98 -32.82
N ARG A 417 -29.51 8.13 -31.85
CA ARG A 417 -29.54 8.50 -30.42
C ARG A 417 -28.16 8.84 -29.84
N LEU A 418 -27.14 8.11 -30.25
CA LEU A 418 -25.79 8.23 -29.65
C LEU A 418 -24.87 9.22 -30.40
N SER A 419 -25.23 9.64 -31.62
CA SER A 419 -24.41 10.51 -32.48
C SER A 419 -24.03 11.88 -31.89
N GLY A 420 -24.74 12.35 -30.86
CA GLY A 420 -24.52 13.65 -30.23
C GLY A 420 -23.47 13.67 -29.12
N TYR A 421 -22.95 12.52 -28.69
CA TYR A 421 -22.02 12.42 -27.56
C TYR A 421 -20.56 12.36 -28.00
N SER A 422 -19.69 13.02 -27.23
CA SER A 422 -18.22 12.98 -27.34
C SER A 422 -17.61 12.69 -25.98
N TYR A 423 -16.38 12.18 -25.92
CA TYR A 423 -15.69 11.97 -24.64
C TYR A 423 -14.87 13.20 -24.21
N PRO A 424 -14.91 13.61 -22.93
CA PRO A 424 -15.88 13.19 -21.92
C PRO A 424 -17.28 13.77 -22.22
N PRO A 425 -18.38 13.05 -21.94
CA PRO A 425 -19.72 13.57 -22.17
C PRO A 425 -20.02 14.81 -21.33
N SER A 426 -20.64 15.82 -21.93
CA SER A 426 -21.03 17.04 -21.21
C SER A 426 -22.23 16.87 -20.27
N ASP A 427 -22.99 15.79 -20.43
CA ASP A 427 -24.15 15.43 -19.59
C ASP A 427 -24.19 13.91 -19.44
N MET A 428 -23.58 13.42 -18.34
CA MET A 428 -23.49 12.00 -18.03
C MET A 428 -24.85 11.37 -17.73
N ALA A 429 -25.75 12.11 -17.07
CA ALA A 429 -27.09 11.65 -16.75
C ALA A 429 -27.93 11.45 -18.03
N ALA A 430 -27.85 12.39 -18.99
CA ALA A 430 -28.54 12.24 -20.27
C ALA A 430 -28.03 11.04 -21.07
N LEU A 431 -26.70 10.84 -21.13
CA LEU A 431 -26.11 9.67 -21.80
C LEU A 431 -26.59 8.36 -21.16
N SER A 432 -26.51 8.24 -19.83
CA SER A 432 -26.94 7.04 -19.09
C SER A 432 -28.42 6.72 -19.35
N TRP A 433 -29.27 7.76 -19.40
CA TRP A 433 -30.68 7.61 -19.73
C TRP A 433 -30.91 7.07 -21.15
N GLU A 434 -30.19 7.58 -22.16
CA GLU A 434 -30.28 7.08 -23.54
C GLU A 434 -29.82 5.63 -23.66
N LEU A 435 -28.71 5.28 -23.00
CA LEU A 435 -28.18 3.92 -22.98
C LEU A 435 -29.12 2.95 -22.27
N GLU A 436 -29.72 3.34 -21.13
CA GLU A 436 -30.79 2.56 -20.49
C GLU A 436 -31.99 2.36 -21.43
N GLY A 437 -32.40 3.42 -22.12
CA GLY A 437 -33.46 3.38 -23.14
C GLY A 437 -33.16 2.40 -24.28
N ILE A 438 -31.91 2.28 -24.71
CA ILE A 438 -31.47 1.29 -25.71
C ILE A 438 -31.55 -0.12 -25.12
N ARG A 439 -30.98 -0.35 -23.93
CA ARG A 439 -30.94 -1.66 -23.28
C ARG A 439 -32.34 -2.21 -22.97
N GLU A 440 -33.14 -1.44 -22.26
CA GLU A 440 -34.47 -1.85 -21.77
C GLU A 440 -35.56 -1.65 -22.83
N GLY A 441 -35.51 -0.53 -23.55
CA GLY A 441 -36.56 -0.14 -24.50
C GLY A 441 -36.45 -0.78 -25.87
N LEU A 442 -35.25 -1.16 -26.33
CA LEU A 442 -35.02 -1.74 -27.66
C LEU A 442 -34.63 -3.23 -27.60
N PHE A 443 -33.52 -3.59 -26.94
CA PHE A 443 -33.00 -4.97 -26.94
C PHE A 443 -33.87 -5.93 -26.12
N LYS A 444 -34.21 -5.56 -24.89
CA LYS A 444 -34.98 -6.40 -23.96
C LYS A 444 -36.49 -6.37 -24.23
N ASN A 445 -36.97 -5.41 -25.02
CA ASN A 445 -38.37 -5.26 -25.35
C ASN A 445 -38.79 -6.12 -26.56
N THR A 446 -39.47 -7.23 -26.27
CA THR A 446 -39.95 -8.19 -27.29
C THR A 446 -41.05 -7.65 -28.21
N TYR A 447 -41.66 -6.50 -27.89
CA TYR A 447 -42.59 -5.82 -28.79
C TYR A 447 -41.89 -4.96 -29.85
N ILE A 448 -40.62 -4.63 -29.65
CA ILE A 448 -39.83 -3.77 -30.54
C ILE A 448 -38.90 -4.60 -31.42
N THR A 449 -38.23 -5.58 -30.83
CA THR A 449 -37.29 -6.46 -31.54
C THR A 449 -37.70 -7.92 -31.41
N SER A 450 -37.45 -8.72 -32.44
CA SER A 450 -37.73 -10.17 -32.49
C SER A 450 -36.55 -10.92 -33.08
N PHE A 451 -36.34 -12.18 -32.67
CA PHE A 451 -35.53 -13.09 -33.47
C PHE A 451 -36.37 -13.53 -34.67
N THR A 452 -35.82 -13.49 -35.88
CA THR A 452 -36.55 -14.02 -37.05
C THR A 452 -36.70 -15.53 -36.89
N PRO A 453 -37.70 -16.17 -37.53
CA PRO A 453 -37.82 -17.64 -37.49
C PRO A 453 -36.54 -18.36 -37.91
N GLN A 454 -35.77 -17.78 -38.84
CA GLN A 454 -34.47 -18.29 -39.25
C GLN A 454 -33.43 -18.24 -38.13
N LEU A 455 -33.37 -17.16 -37.36
CA LEU A 455 -32.48 -17.04 -36.20
C LEU A 455 -32.92 -17.97 -35.07
N GLU A 456 -34.22 -18.08 -34.79
CA GLU A 456 -34.76 -18.98 -33.77
C GLU A 456 -34.43 -20.44 -34.07
N ASP A 457 -34.65 -20.87 -35.32
CA ASP A 457 -34.31 -22.23 -35.78
C ASP A 457 -32.80 -22.48 -35.70
N ALA A 458 -31.97 -21.52 -36.11
CA ALA A 458 -30.51 -21.67 -36.09
C ALA A 458 -29.93 -21.77 -34.67
N ILE A 459 -30.42 -20.92 -33.75
CA ILE A 459 -30.03 -20.95 -32.33
C ILE A 459 -30.47 -22.28 -31.72
N THR A 460 -31.74 -22.65 -31.87
CA THR A 460 -32.30 -23.88 -31.30
C THR A 460 -31.60 -25.12 -31.84
N ALA A 461 -31.38 -25.19 -33.16
CA ALA A 461 -30.69 -26.31 -33.78
C ALA A 461 -29.23 -26.44 -33.31
N THR A 462 -28.53 -25.31 -33.11
CA THR A 462 -27.18 -25.31 -32.55
C THR A 462 -27.18 -25.85 -31.11
N LEU A 463 -28.11 -25.38 -30.27
CA LEU A 463 -28.18 -25.79 -28.86
C LEU A 463 -28.69 -27.23 -28.69
N GLN A 464 -29.42 -27.78 -29.66
CA GLN A 464 -29.85 -29.18 -29.68
C GLN A 464 -28.85 -30.12 -30.39
N ASP A 465 -27.74 -29.60 -30.94
CA ASP A 465 -26.76 -30.43 -31.62
C ASP A 465 -26.07 -31.38 -30.60
N PRO A 466 -26.19 -32.71 -30.78
CA PRO A 466 -25.60 -33.69 -29.87
C PRO A 466 -24.07 -33.61 -29.80
N ASN A 467 -23.39 -32.95 -30.74
CA ASN A 467 -21.95 -32.73 -30.69
C ASN A 467 -21.53 -31.80 -29.54
N TYR A 468 -22.40 -30.87 -29.12
CA TYR A 468 -22.15 -29.99 -27.97
C TYR A 468 -22.72 -30.56 -26.66
N GLY A 469 -23.72 -31.44 -26.75
CA GLY A 469 -24.22 -32.21 -25.62
C GLY A 469 -24.99 -31.40 -24.57
N PHE A 470 -25.61 -30.27 -24.96
CA PHE A 470 -26.40 -29.47 -24.03
C PHE A 470 -27.67 -30.20 -23.58
N ASP A 471 -27.84 -30.38 -22.27
CA ASP A 471 -29.11 -30.83 -21.68
C ASP A 471 -30.11 -29.65 -21.63
N PRO A 472 -31.28 -29.75 -22.28
CA PRO A 472 -32.27 -28.68 -22.28
C PRO A 472 -32.77 -28.28 -20.88
N ASN A 473 -32.71 -29.18 -19.90
CA ASN A 473 -33.17 -28.95 -18.53
C ASN A 473 -32.09 -28.40 -17.60
N GLN A 474 -30.91 -28.10 -18.13
CA GLN A 474 -29.79 -27.52 -17.39
C GLN A 474 -29.51 -26.11 -17.90
N LYS A 475 -29.07 -25.23 -17.00
CA LYS A 475 -28.72 -23.84 -17.36
C LYS A 475 -27.56 -23.83 -18.37
N ILE A 476 -27.74 -23.05 -19.44
CA ILE A 476 -26.72 -22.79 -20.47
C ILE A 476 -26.23 -21.35 -20.30
N ARG A 477 -24.92 -21.15 -20.15
CA ARG A 477 -24.29 -19.84 -19.97
C ARG A 477 -23.96 -19.23 -21.33
N PHE A 478 -24.47 -18.02 -21.58
CA PHE A 478 -24.12 -17.18 -22.71
C PHE A 478 -23.18 -16.07 -22.23
N ARG A 479 -21.91 -16.14 -22.63
CA ARG A 479 -20.90 -15.14 -22.31
C ARG A 479 -20.75 -14.15 -23.46
N SER A 480 -20.65 -12.87 -23.12
CA SER A 480 -20.31 -11.79 -24.04
C SER A 480 -18.92 -12.02 -24.65
N SER A 481 -18.79 -11.86 -25.97
CA SER A 481 -17.52 -11.98 -26.68
C SER A 481 -17.43 -10.90 -27.76
N THR A 482 -16.74 -9.80 -27.49
CA THR A 482 -16.57 -8.69 -28.46
C THR A 482 -15.19 -8.71 -29.12
N ASN A 483 -15.03 -8.10 -30.30
CA ASN A 483 -13.75 -8.00 -31.03
C ASN A 483 -12.86 -6.84 -30.59
N VAL A 484 -13.32 -6.02 -29.64
CA VAL A 484 -12.51 -4.97 -28.99
C VAL A 484 -11.87 -5.44 -27.68
N GLU A 485 -12.38 -6.51 -27.07
CA GLU A 485 -11.87 -7.06 -25.80
C GLU A 485 -10.89 -8.20 -26.00
N ASP A 486 -10.12 -8.48 -24.94
CA ASP A 486 -9.21 -9.63 -24.82
C ASP A 486 -8.19 -9.70 -25.97
N SER A 487 -7.82 -8.51 -26.45
CA SER A 487 -6.67 -8.26 -27.32
C SER A 487 -5.44 -7.92 -26.47
N ASN A 488 -4.28 -7.86 -27.11
CA ASN A 488 -3.04 -7.41 -26.46
C ASN A 488 -3.01 -5.91 -26.13
N GLN A 489 -4.10 -5.15 -26.38
CA GLN A 489 -4.17 -3.71 -26.12
C GLN A 489 -5.33 -3.29 -25.21
N PHE A 490 -6.41 -4.07 -25.13
CA PHE A 490 -7.58 -3.72 -24.34
C PHE A 490 -8.25 -4.97 -23.76
N THR A 491 -8.51 -4.95 -22.45
CA THR A 491 -9.32 -5.96 -21.76
C THR A 491 -10.72 -5.41 -21.52
N GLY A 492 -11.74 -6.21 -21.81
CA GLY A 492 -13.16 -5.85 -21.58
C GLY A 492 -13.68 -6.35 -20.23
N ALA A 493 -12.79 -6.62 -19.28
CA ALA A 493 -13.13 -7.22 -18.00
C ALA A 493 -14.16 -6.35 -17.25
N GLY A 494 -15.29 -6.94 -16.86
CA GLY A 494 -16.36 -6.22 -16.15
C GLY A 494 -17.16 -5.21 -16.98
N LEU A 495 -16.90 -5.03 -18.28
CA LEU A 495 -17.68 -4.10 -19.11
C LEU A 495 -18.99 -4.70 -19.63
N TYR A 496 -19.00 -6.02 -19.84
CA TYR A 496 -20.11 -6.73 -20.49
C TYR A 496 -20.63 -7.86 -19.62
N ASP A 497 -21.94 -8.12 -19.72
CA ASP A 497 -22.62 -9.08 -18.89
C ASP A 497 -22.74 -10.46 -19.55
N SER A 498 -22.85 -11.49 -18.72
CA SER A 498 -23.12 -12.86 -19.16
C SER A 498 -24.34 -13.40 -18.44
N PHE A 499 -25.20 -14.12 -19.15
CA PHE A 499 -26.48 -14.60 -18.60
C PHE A 499 -26.66 -16.10 -18.85
N SER A 500 -27.32 -16.77 -17.91
CA SER A 500 -27.77 -18.15 -18.11
C SER A 500 -29.19 -18.18 -18.69
N GLY A 501 -29.46 -19.13 -19.59
CA GLY A 501 -30.78 -19.41 -20.14
C GLY A 501 -31.16 -20.89 -20.00
N CYS A 502 -32.46 -21.18 -19.99
CA CYS A 502 -33.03 -22.51 -19.99
C CYS A 502 -33.59 -22.84 -21.38
N LEU A 503 -33.04 -23.86 -22.04
CA LEU A 503 -33.53 -24.23 -23.38
C LEU A 503 -34.89 -24.92 -23.32
N ALA A 504 -35.19 -25.67 -22.25
CA ALA A 504 -36.49 -26.32 -22.09
C ALA A 504 -37.66 -25.33 -22.06
N ASP A 505 -37.48 -24.15 -21.45
CA ASP A 505 -38.51 -23.10 -21.40
C ASP A 505 -38.91 -22.64 -22.82
N ASP A 506 -37.96 -22.53 -23.75
CA ASP A 506 -38.28 -22.14 -25.13
C ASP A 506 -38.83 -23.31 -25.98
N LEU A 507 -38.88 -24.53 -25.45
CA LEU A 507 -39.29 -25.75 -26.17
C LEU A 507 -40.62 -26.34 -25.70
N ASP A 508 -41.15 -25.93 -24.55
CA ASP A 508 -42.36 -26.53 -23.96
C ASP A 508 -43.68 -26.02 -24.56
N GLY A 509 -43.61 -24.92 -25.31
CA GLY A 509 -44.70 -24.37 -26.10
C GLY A 509 -45.58 -23.37 -25.36
N ASP A 510 -45.15 -22.85 -24.20
CA ASP A 510 -45.81 -21.72 -23.55
C ASP A 510 -44.84 -20.59 -23.14
N ASN A 511 -45.22 -19.76 -22.16
CA ASN A 511 -44.45 -18.61 -21.65
C ASN A 511 -44.77 -18.42 -20.14
N GLN A 512 -45.12 -19.51 -19.45
CA GLN A 512 -45.61 -19.56 -18.07
C GLN A 512 -44.57 -20.25 -17.19
N GLY A 513 -44.01 -19.50 -16.24
CA GLY A 513 -43.08 -20.09 -15.26
C GLY A 513 -43.73 -21.09 -14.29
N PRO A 514 -42.93 -21.74 -13.44
CA PRO A 514 -41.52 -21.43 -13.18
C PRO A 514 -40.55 -21.95 -14.25
N CYS A 515 -39.32 -21.43 -14.27
CA CYS A 515 -38.25 -21.91 -15.13
C CYS A 515 -37.96 -23.40 -14.92
N LEU A 516 -37.90 -24.18 -16.00
CA LEU A 516 -37.70 -25.63 -15.95
C LEU A 516 -36.28 -26.03 -15.50
N CYS A 517 -35.31 -25.15 -15.70
CA CYS A 517 -33.93 -25.33 -15.25
C CYS A 517 -33.69 -24.73 -13.84
N ASP A 518 -34.67 -24.06 -13.27
CA ASP A 518 -34.59 -23.40 -11.95
C ASP A 518 -35.99 -23.18 -11.37
N PRO A 519 -36.54 -24.16 -10.65
CA PRO A 519 -37.91 -24.07 -10.14
C PRO A 519 -38.15 -22.93 -9.13
N ASP A 520 -37.09 -22.35 -8.56
CA ASP A 520 -37.19 -21.20 -7.64
C ASP A 520 -37.44 -19.87 -8.39
N GLU A 521 -37.18 -19.85 -9.69
CA GLU A 521 -37.45 -18.72 -10.58
C GLU A 521 -38.89 -18.78 -11.11
N ASN A 522 -39.77 -17.94 -10.54
CA ASN A 522 -41.20 -17.92 -10.86
C ASN A 522 -41.56 -17.64 -12.33
N ASN A 523 -40.62 -17.10 -13.12
CA ASN A 523 -40.83 -16.82 -14.54
C ASN A 523 -39.83 -17.64 -15.35
N GLU A 524 -40.21 -18.03 -16.55
CA GLU A 524 -39.29 -18.62 -17.52
C GLU A 524 -38.04 -17.75 -17.73
N ARG A 525 -36.92 -18.45 -17.95
CA ARG A 525 -35.60 -17.91 -18.16
C ARG A 525 -35.01 -18.45 -19.47
N GLY A 526 -35.80 -18.45 -20.55
CA GLY A 526 -35.40 -18.89 -21.89
C GLY A 526 -34.05 -18.37 -22.42
N VAL A 527 -33.44 -19.11 -23.34
CA VAL A 527 -32.18 -18.77 -24.02
C VAL A 527 -32.29 -17.49 -24.86
N PHE A 528 -33.43 -17.22 -25.51
CA PHE A 528 -33.60 -15.98 -26.27
C PHE A 528 -33.58 -14.74 -25.38
N ARG A 529 -34.15 -14.84 -24.17
CA ARG A 529 -34.04 -13.80 -23.14
C ARG A 529 -32.59 -13.61 -22.73
N ALA A 530 -31.83 -14.69 -22.52
CA ALA A 530 -30.41 -14.60 -22.15
C ALA A 530 -29.60 -13.89 -23.24
N ILE A 531 -29.76 -14.27 -24.52
CA ILE A 531 -29.07 -13.66 -25.66
C ILE A 531 -29.37 -12.15 -25.75
N ARG A 532 -30.64 -11.74 -25.64
CA ARG A 532 -31.03 -10.32 -25.63
C ARG A 532 -30.32 -9.52 -24.55
N LYS A 533 -30.20 -10.10 -23.35
CA LYS A 533 -29.53 -9.43 -22.24
C LYS A 533 -28.02 -9.30 -22.49
N VAL A 534 -27.38 -10.33 -23.05
CA VAL A 534 -25.96 -10.24 -23.46
C VAL A 534 -25.78 -9.17 -24.54
N PHE A 535 -26.63 -9.16 -25.58
CA PHE A 535 -26.61 -8.14 -26.62
C PHE A 535 -26.83 -6.72 -26.08
N ALA A 536 -27.78 -6.55 -25.16
CA ALA A 536 -28.01 -5.27 -24.50
C ALA A 536 -26.77 -4.79 -23.73
N SER A 537 -26.02 -5.70 -23.10
CA SER A 537 -24.82 -5.34 -22.32
C SER A 537 -23.72 -4.68 -23.15
N PHE A 538 -23.75 -4.84 -24.48
CA PHE A 538 -22.86 -4.08 -25.38
C PHE A 538 -22.98 -2.57 -25.13
N TYR A 539 -24.16 -2.09 -24.74
CA TYR A 539 -24.46 -0.69 -24.45
C TYR A 539 -24.50 -0.39 -22.94
N ASN A 540 -23.85 -1.17 -22.08
CA ASN A 540 -23.63 -0.78 -20.68
C ASN A 540 -22.88 0.56 -20.61
N ASP A 541 -23.15 1.36 -19.59
CA ASP A 541 -22.63 2.73 -19.47
C ASP A 541 -21.10 2.76 -19.60
N ASN A 542 -20.41 1.97 -18.77
CA ASN A 542 -18.95 1.87 -18.80
C ASN A 542 -18.42 1.29 -20.12
N ALA A 543 -19.12 0.31 -20.71
CA ALA A 543 -18.72 -0.27 -22.00
C ALA A 543 -18.76 0.75 -23.15
N PHE A 544 -19.83 1.56 -23.21
CA PHE A 544 -19.96 2.61 -24.21
C PHE A 544 -18.97 3.75 -23.99
N LEU A 545 -18.81 4.21 -22.74
CA LEU A 545 -17.86 5.27 -22.40
C LEU A 545 -16.43 4.92 -22.79
N GLU A 546 -16.00 3.67 -22.59
CA GLU A 546 -14.67 3.22 -22.99
C GLU A 546 -14.47 3.21 -24.50
N ARG A 547 -15.48 2.74 -25.26
CA ARG A 547 -15.44 2.83 -26.73
C ARG A 547 -15.37 4.28 -27.19
N LEU A 548 -16.14 5.17 -26.57
CA LEU A 548 -16.13 6.61 -26.87
C LEU A 548 -14.78 7.26 -26.52
N ARG A 549 -14.16 6.87 -25.40
CA ARG A 549 -12.84 7.35 -24.95
C ARG A 549 -11.71 6.98 -25.91
N HIS A 550 -11.81 5.81 -26.54
CA HIS A 550 -10.84 5.31 -27.52
C HIS A 550 -11.19 5.66 -28.98
N ASP A 551 -12.24 6.46 -29.21
CA ASP A 551 -12.74 6.81 -30.56
C ASP A 551 -13.03 5.55 -31.42
N VAL A 552 -13.55 4.50 -30.79
CA VAL A 552 -13.89 3.25 -31.47
C VAL A 552 -15.13 3.44 -32.33
N ASN A 553 -15.00 3.17 -33.62
CA ASN A 553 -16.12 3.16 -34.55
C ASN A 553 -17.05 1.96 -34.27
N GLU A 554 -18.28 2.23 -33.80
CA GLU A 554 -19.24 1.17 -33.48
C GLU A 554 -19.62 0.28 -34.67
N ALA A 555 -19.44 0.73 -35.91
CA ALA A 555 -19.69 -0.11 -37.09
C ALA A 555 -18.67 -1.24 -37.25
N ASP A 556 -17.48 -1.10 -36.66
CA ASP A 556 -16.38 -2.07 -36.74
C ASP A 556 -16.40 -3.08 -35.59
N VAL A 557 -17.28 -2.91 -34.60
CA VAL A 557 -17.34 -3.73 -33.38
C VAL A 557 -18.74 -4.25 -33.05
N GLY A 558 -18.82 -5.36 -32.31
CA GLY A 558 -20.11 -5.95 -31.95
C GLY A 558 -20.02 -7.04 -30.90
N MET A 559 -21.11 -7.80 -30.72
CA MET A 559 -21.25 -8.79 -29.66
C MET A 559 -21.53 -10.19 -30.22
N ALA A 560 -20.52 -11.06 -30.20
CA ALA A 560 -20.64 -12.50 -30.39
C ALA A 560 -20.85 -13.18 -29.02
N LEU A 561 -21.06 -14.50 -29.03
CA LEU A 561 -21.38 -15.25 -27.82
C LEU A 561 -20.50 -16.50 -27.68
N LEU A 562 -19.90 -16.69 -26.50
CA LEU A 562 -19.33 -17.98 -26.09
C LEU A 562 -20.35 -18.71 -25.22
N VAL A 563 -20.72 -19.92 -25.60
CA VAL A 563 -21.82 -20.66 -24.97
C VAL A 563 -21.35 -22.02 -24.46
N HIS A 564 -21.56 -22.28 -23.17
CA HIS A 564 -21.23 -23.55 -22.51
C HIS A 564 -22.23 -23.82 -21.36
N HIS A 565 -22.26 -25.02 -20.79
CA HIS A 565 -23.10 -25.28 -19.61
C HIS A 565 -22.68 -24.41 -18.43
N SER A 566 -23.65 -23.91 -17.65
CA SER A 566 -23.35 -23.14 -16.44
C SER A 566 -22.67 -24.00 -15.38
N PHE A 567 -21.94 -23.35 -14.47
CA PHE A 567 -21.43 -23.93 -13.24
C PHE A 567 -22.42 -23.53 -12.13
N PRO A 568 -23.28 -24.43 -11.62
CA PRO A 568 -24.21 -24.08 -10.55
C PRO A 568 -23.46 -23.98 -9.22
N ASP A 569 -23.80 -22.96 -8.43
CA ASP A 569 -23.13 -22.61 -7.18
C ASP A 569 -23.00 -23.78 -6.20
N GLU A 570 -24.02 -24.66 -6.13
CA GLU A 570 -24.03 -25.85 -5.27
C GLU A 570 -22.93 -26.89 -5.58
N PHE A 571 -22.35 -26.85 -6.78
CA PHE A 571 -21.24 -27.71 -7.19
C PHE A 571 -19.87 -27.03 -7.10
N GLU A 572 -19.82 -25.72 -6.82
CA GLU A 572 -18.56 -25.00 -6.72
C GLU A 572 -17.92 -25.24 -5.36
N LEU A 573 -16.74 -25.85 -5.34
CA LEU A 573 -15.91 -26.01 -4.14
C LEU A 573 -14.98 -24.81 -3.97
N ALA A 574 -14.50 -24.27 -5.08
CA ALA A 574 -13.71 -23.04 -5.10
C ALA A 574 -13.88 -22.32 -6.45
N ASN A 575 -13.76 -21.00 -6.41
CA ASN A 575 -13.73 -20.13 -7.57
C ASN A 575 -12.45 -19.27 -7.50
N GLY A 576 -11.79 -19.05 -8.63
CA GLY A 576 -10.47 -18.42 -8.63
C GLY A 576 -10.09 -17.71 -9.92
N VAL A 577 -9.14 -16.79 -9.80
CA VAL A 577 -8.47 -16.11 -10.91
C VAL A 577 -6.96 -16.26 -10.75
N ALA A 578 -6.25 -16.45 -11.85
CA ALA A 578 -4.82 -16.65 -11.89
C ALA A 578 -4.14 -15.67 -12.86
N ILE A 579 -3.08 -15.03 -12.42
CA ILE A 579 -2.14 -14.33 -13.30
C ILE A 579 -0.97 -15.25 -13.58
N LEU A 580 -0.78 -15.63 -14.85
CA LEU A 580 0.32 -16.45 -15.31
C LEU A 580 1.31 -15.59 -16.10
N LYS A 581 2.54 -15.49 -15.61
CA LYS A 581 3.62 -14.74 -16.25
C LYS A 581 4.67 -15.66 -16.83
N LYS A 582 4.99 -15.47 -18.11
CA LYS A 582 6.09 -16.16 -18.79
C LYS A 582 7.33 -15.28 -18.83
N TRP A 583 8.43 -15.76 -18.25
CA TRP A 583 9.75 -15.11 -18.31
C TRP A 583 10.76 -16.01 -19.01
N TYR A 584 10.69 -16.10 -20.34
CA TYR A 584 11.55 -16.97 -21.16
C TYR A 584 11.54 -18.44 -20.69
N SER A 585 12.40 -18.83 -19.74
CA SER A 585 12.59 -20.21 -19.28
C SER A 585 11.84 -20.61 -18.00
N TYR A 586 11.15 -19.69 -17.32
CA TYR A 586 10.39 -20.00 -16.10
C TYR A 586 9.03 -19.30 -16.08
N TRP A 587 8.17 -19.73 -15.15
CA TRP A 587 6.83 -19.19 -14.97
C TRP A 587 6.62 -18.73 -13.53
N ASP A 588 5.94 -17.60 -13.38
CA ASP A 588 5.38 -17.16 -12.10
C ASP A 588 3.85 -17.16 -12.21
N ILE A 589 3.18 -17.62 -11.16
CA ILE A 589 1.72 -17.67 -11.08
C ILE A 589 1.27 -17.03 -9.77
N GLU A 590 0.33 -16.10 -9.86
CA GLU A 590 -0.38 -15.56 -8.72
C GLU A 590 -1.81 -16.09 -8.74
N LEU A 591 -2.18 -16.86 -7.73
CA LEU A 591 -3.51 -17.46 -7.58
C LEU A 591 -4.29 -16.68 -6.53
N VAL A 592 -5.53 -16.29 -6.86
CA VAL A 592 -6.48 -15.71 -5.93
C VAL A 592 -7.72 -16.59 -5.88
N THR A 593 -8.02 -17.15 -4.70
CA THR A 593 -9.03 -18.21 -4.54
C THR A 593 -10.07 -17.86 -3.47
N GLN A 594 -11.34 -18.14 -3.76
CA GLN A 594 -12.45 -18.09 -2.80
C GLN A 594 -13.10 -19.44 -2.61
N LEU A 595 -13.57 -19.68 -1.39
CA LEU A 595 -14.35 -20.86 -1.04
C LEU A 595 -15.73 -20.79 -1.71
N GLY A 596 -16.16 -21.91 -2.29
CA GLY A 596 -17.47 -22.02 -2.93
C GLY A 596 -17.62 -21.15 -4.18
N ALA A 597 -18.83 -20.65 -4.39
CA ALA A 597 -19.19 -19.75 -5.49
C ALA A 597 -18.95 -18.26 -5.19
N THR A 598 -18.36 -17.93 -4.03
CA THR A 598 -18.09 -16.54 -3.66
C THR A 598 -17.20 -15.86 -4.70
N SER A 599 -17.57 -14.63 -5.04
CA SER A 599 -16.90 -13.88 -6.09
C SER A 599 -15.50 -13.46 -5.66
N VAL A 600 -14.51 -13.84 -6.46
CA VAL A 600 -13.11 -13.39 -6.29
C VAL A 600 -12.92 -11.99 -6.84
N SER A 601 -13.60 -11.69 -7.95
CA SER A 601 -13.43 -10.42 -8.64
C SER A 601 -14.19 -9.29 -7.96
N ASN A 602 -15.28 -9.58 -7.26
CA ASN A 602 -16.14 -8.59 -6.60
C ASN A 602 -16.74 -9.14 -5.29
N PRO A 603 -15.96 -9.27 -4.20
CA PRO A 603 -16.49 -9.70 -2.91
C PRO A 603 -17.42 -8.63 -2.34
N GLY A 604 -18.73 -8.90 -2.28
CA GLY A 604 -19.75 -7.91 -1.89
C GLY A 604 -19.96 -7.76 -0.37
N ASP A 605 -19.19 -8.49 0.43
CA ASP A 605 -19.50 -8.81 1.81
C ASP A 605 -18.28 -8.69 2.76
N GLY A 606 -17.15 -8.19 2.25
CA GLY A 606 -15.90 -8.10 3.02
C GLY A 606 -15.14 -9.43 3.10
N SER A 607 -15.48 -10.43 2.28
CA SER A 607 -14.66 -11.62 2.10
C SER A 607 -13.28 -11.28 1.54
N LEU A 608 -12.25 -11.89 2.12
CA LEU A 608 -10.87 -11.80 1.69
C LEU A 608 -10.49 -13.13 1.03
N PRO A 609 -10.00 -13.10 -0.23
CA PRO A 609 -9.53 -14.31 -0.87
C PRO A 609 -8.18 -14.74 -0.32
N GLU A 610 -7.94 -16.04 -0.47
CA GLU A 610 -6.63 -16.63 -0.32
C GLU A 610 -5.76 -16.21 -1.51
N GLU A 611 -4.51 -15.85 -1.24
CA GLU A 611 -3.52 -15.49 -2.26
C GLU A 611 -2.32 -16.45 -2.16
N VAL A 612 -1.95 -17.08 -3.28
CA VAL A 612 -0.83 -18.01 -3.36
C VAL A 612 0.08 -17.60 -4.52
N SER A 613 1.36 -17.42 -4.24
CA SER A 613 2.39 -17.23 -5.26
C SER A 613 3.04 -18.58 -5.59
N VAL A 614 3.20 -18.87 -6.87
CA VAL A 614 3.80 -20.11 -7.36
C VAL A 614 4.91 -19.79 -8.36
N SER A 615 6.13 -20.26 -8.11
CA SER A 615 7.21 -20.25 -9.09
C SER A 615 7.42 -21.64 -9.67
N VAL A 616 7.36 -21.76 -10.99
CA VAL A 616 7.53 -23.02 -11.72
C VAL A 616 8.83 -22.99 -12.52
N TYR A 617 9.74 -23.89 -12.15
CA TYR A 617 11.01 -24.11 -12.84
C TYR A 617 11.04 -25.50 -13.49
N SER A 618 12.01 -25.72 -14.37
CA SER A 618 12.23 -27.04 -14.99
C SER A 618 12.53 -28.17 -13.98
N PHE A 619 12.86 -27.82 -12.73
CA PHE A 619 13.24 -28.76 -11.68
C PHE A 619 12.23 -28.85 -10.52
N GLY A 620 11.15 -28.07 -10.54
CA GLY A 620 10.13 -28.12 -9.50
C GLY A 620 9.20 -26.91 -9.46
N THR A 621 8.10 -27.08 -8.72
CA THR A 621 7.07 -26.07 -8.43
C THR A 621 7.16 -25.70 -6.96
N TYR A 622 7.22 -24.40 -6.66
CA TYR A 622 7.37 -23.89 -5.29
C TYR A 622 6.22 -22.94 -4.97
N LEU A 623 5.49 -23.22 -3.89
CA LEU A 623 4.30 -22.47 -3.48
C LEU A 623 4.58 -21.68 -2.22
N THR A 624 4.10 -20.44 -2.20
CA THR A 624 4.11 -19.57 -1.02
C THR A 624 2.70 -19.06 -0.79
N LEU A 625 2.11 -19.39 0.36
CA LEU A 625 0.86 -18.80 0.80
C LEU A 625 1.16 -17.35 1.20
N ILE A 626 0.58 -16.39 0.49
CA ILE A 626 0.78 -14.95 0.69
C ILE A 626 -0.28 -14.40 1.66
N ARG A 627 -1.52 -14.88 1.54
CA ARG A 627 -2.62 -14.47 2.42
C ARG A 627 -3.63 -15.61 2.57
N GLN A 628 -4.12 -15.82 3.79
CA GLN A 628 -5.23 -16.73 4.08
C GLN A 628 -6.60 -16.11 3.76
N SER A 629 -7.57 -16.93 3.34
CA SER A 629 -8.95 -16.47 3.22
C SER A 629 -9.63 -16.36 4.59
N ASN A 630 -10.49 -15.36 4.76
CA ASN A 630 -11.35 -15.24 5.96
C ASN A 630 -12.61 -16.11 5.89
N LEU A 631 -12.83 -16.86 4.79
CA LEU A 631 -13.94 -17.81 4.65
C LEU A 631 -13.59 -19.24 5.06
N VAL A 632 -12.32 -19.50 5.38
CA VAL A 632 -11.87 -20.80 5.88
C VAL A 632 -11.38 -20.67 7.32
N PRO A 633 -11.46 -21.73 8.14
CA PRO A 633 -10.92 -21.70 9.49
C PRO A 633 -9.43 -21.32 9.49
N LEU A 634 -8.98 -20.56 10.49
CA LEU A 634 -7.56 -20.20 10.66
C LEU A 634 -6.64 -21.44 10.50
N GLY A 635 -5.62 -21.33 9.63
CA GLY A 635 -4.70 -22.41 9.29
C GLY A 635 -5.19 -23.40 8.21
N ALA A 636 -6.43 -23.29 7.73
CA ALA A 636 -6.90 -24.01 6.55
C ALA A 636 -6.55 -23.26 5.26
N THR A 637 -6.73 -23.95 4.15
CA THR A 637 -6.64 -23.43 2.78
C THR A 637 -7.94 -23.70 2.04
N VAL A 638 -8.20 -22.95 0.96
CA VAL A 638 -9.44 -23.07 0.18
C VAL A 638 -9.52 -24.38 -0.59
N MET A 639 -8.40 -24.84 -1.16
CA MET A 639 -8.27 -26.11 -1.86
C MET A 639 -7.29 -27.04 -1.14
N ASP A 640 -7.11 -28.27 -1.62
CA ASP A 640 -6.24 -29.24 -0.95
C ASP A 640 -4.76 -28.83 -1.08
N TRP A 641 -4.17 -28.36 0.02
CA TRP A 641 -2.78 -27.94 0.07
C TRP A 641 -1.81 -29.15 0.16
N GLN A 642 -0.81 -29.31 -0.72
CA GLN A 642 -0.44 -28.50 -1.90
C GLN A 642 -0.93 -29.08 -3.23
N ASP A 643 -1.52 -30.27 -3.21
CA ASP A 643 -1.76 -31.10 -4.40
C ASP A 643 -2.64 -30.39 -5.44
N ASP A 644 -3.72 -29.72 -5.03
CA ASP A 644 -4.59 -29.02 -5.98
C ASP A 644 -3.90 -27.81 -6.62
N TYR A 645 -3.12 -27.05 -5.84
CA TYR A 645 -2.45 -25.86 -6.34
C TYR A 645 -1.33 -26.23 -7.33
N ILE A 646 -0.61 -27.33 -7.08
CA ILE A 646 0.37 -27.88 -8.02
C ILE A 646 -0.34 -28.33 -9.30
N ALA A 647 -1.42 -29.11 -9.17
CA ALA A 647 -2.17 -29.62 -10.32
C ALA A 647 -2.78 -28.48 -11.16
N LEU A 648 -3.28 -27.42 -10.51
CA LEU A 648 -3.77 -26.22 -11.20
C LEU A 648 -2.61 -25.52 -11.92
N SER A 649 -1.47 -25.34 -11.28
CA SER A 649 -0.30 -24.70 -11.87
C SER A 649 0.17 -25.41 -13.15
N GLU A 650 0.14 -26.75 -13.16
CA GLU A 650 0.44 -27.55 -14.35
C GLU A 650 -0.56 -27.29 -15.50
N LEU A 651 -1.86 -27.16 -15.20
CA LEU A 651 -2.87 -26.81 -16.20
C LEU A 651 -2.65 -25.42 -16.77
N LEU A 652 -2.37 -24.43 -15.92
CA LEU A 652 -2.14 -23.05 -16.35
C LEU A 652 -0.88 -22.95 -17.21
N VAL A 653 0.21 -23.63 -16.84
CA VAL A 653 1.43 -23.69 -17.66
C VAL A 653 1.16 -24.36 -19.01
N ALA A 654 0.36 -25.45 -19.06
CA ALA A 654 -0.01 -26.07 -20.32
C ALA A 654 -0.77 -25.10 -21.26
N VAL A 655 -1.68 -24.29 -20.71
CA VAL A 655 -2.37 -23.23 -21.46
C VAL A 655 -1.38 -22.16 -21.94
N GLY A 656 -0.43 -21.75 -21.09
CA GLY A 656 0.62 -20.80 -21.47
C GLY A 656 1.54 -21.31 -22.57
N GLU A 657 1.93 -22.58 -22.54
CA GLU A 657 2.75 -23.20 -23.59
C GLU A 657 1.99 -23.26 -24.93
N ASP A 658 0.69 -23.58 -24.92
CA ASP A 658 -0.14 -23.53 -26.14
C ASP A 658 -0.28 -22.08 -26.67
N TYR A 659 -0.49 -21.11 -25.78
CA TYR A 659 -0.48 -19.69 -26.12
C TYR A 659 0.83 -19.26 -26.79
N ASN A 660 1.98 -19.65 -26.21
CA ASN A 660 3.31 -19.40 -26.77
C ASN A 660 3.44 -19.99 -28.19
N ASN A 661 2.96 -21.22 -28.40
CA ASN A 661 3.03 -21.89 -29.70
C ASN A 661 2.14 -21.20 -30.76
N VAL A 662 0.95 -20.76 -30.38
CA VAL A 662 -0.02 -20.13 -31.29
C VAL A 662 0.40 -18.71 -31.66
N THR A 663 0.89 -17.93 -30.68
CA THR A 663 1.22 -16.51 -30.87
C THR A 663 2.68 -16.26 -31.25
N GLY A 664 3.57 -17.20 -30.91
CA GLY A 664 5.01 -17.04 -31.05
C GLY A 664 5.66 -16.12 -30.00
N GLN A 665 4.91 -15.64 -29.00
CA GLN A 665 5.42 -14.75 -27.94
C GLN A 665 6.10 -15.55 -26.83
N ASP A 666 7.36 -15.25 -26.49
CA ASP A 666 8.11 -15.89 -25.40
C ASP A 666 8.13 -15.08 -24.08
N TYR A 667 7.43 -13.95 -24.08
CA TYR A 667 7.25 -13.05 -22.95
C TYR A 667 5.84 -12.46 -22.98
N PHE A 668 5.01 -12.83 -22.00
CA PHE A 668 3.60 -12.41 -21.92
C PHE A 668 3.03 -12.62 -20.51
N LEU A 669 1.86 -12.03 -20.29
CA LEU A 669 1.06 -12.15 -19.08
C LEU A 669 -0.36 -12.61 -19.46
N LEU A 670 -0.85 -13.70 -18.85
CA LEU A 670 -2.20 -14.19 -19.04
C LEU A 670 -3.03 -14.05 -17.77
N ASP A 671 -4.29 -13.63 -17.93
CA ASP A 671 -5.35 -13.74 -16.93
C ASP A 671 -6.20 -14.98 -17.23
N LEU A 672 -6.33 -15.86 -16.24
CA LEU A 672 -7.10 -17.11 -16.36
C LEU A 672 -8.13 -17.19 -15.24
N GLU A 673 -9.36 -17.56 -15.58
CA GLU A 673 -10.38 -17.89 -14.59
C GLU A 673 -10.49 -19.41 -14.41
N TYR A 674 -10.54 -19.87 -13.17
CA TYR A 674 -10.64 -21.29 -12.84
C TYR A 674 -11.68 -21.56 -11.74
N LYS A 675 -12.04 -22.84 -11.59
CA LYS A 675 -12.90 -23.37 -10.53
C LYS A 675 -12.40 -24.74 -10.06
N LYS A 676 -12.73 -25.11 -8.83
CA LYS A 676 -12.74 -26.51 -8.35
C LYS A 676 -14.20 -26.93 -8.17
N LEU A 677 -14.60 -28.02 -8.81
CA LEU A 677 -15.99 -28.47 -8.82
C LEU A 677 -16.16 -29.83 -8.14
N ALA A 678 -17.29 -30.03 -7.46
CA ALA A 678 -17.77 -31.34 -7.07
C ALA A 678 -18.26 -32.13 -8.31
N PRO A 679 -18.26 -33.48 -8.27
CA PRO A 679 -18.87 -34.29 -9.33
C PRO A 679 -20.39 -34.05 -9.42
N GLY A 680 -20.93 -34.09 -10.64
CA GLY A 680 -22.39 -34.03 -10.89
C GLY A 680 -22.89 -32.86 -11.73
N GLY A 681 -22.09 -31.80 -11.89
CA GLY A 681 -22.47 -30.64 -12.72
C GLY A 681 -22.42 -30.92 -14.24
N ALA A 682 -23.32 -30.30 -15.02
CA ALA A 682 -23.42 -30.55 -16.46
C ALA A 682 -22.19 -30.10 -17.27
N ALA A 683 -21.50 -29.03 -16.83
CA ALA A 683 -20.33 -28.50 -17.53
C ALA A 683 -19.12 -29.45 -17.48
N ILE A 684 -18.85 -30.07 -16.33
CA ILE A 684 -17.78 -31.04 -16.11
C ILE A 684 -18.31 -32.13 -15.15
N PRO A 685 -18.99 -33.17 -15.67
CA PRO A 685 -19.69 -34.17 -14.84
C PRO A 685 -18.80 -34.90 -13.83
N ALA A 686 -17.51 -35.06 -14.15
CA ALA A 686 -16.54 -35.70 -13.27
C ALA A 686 -16.08 -34.81 -12.09
N GLY A 687 -16.35 -33.50 -12.11
CA GLY A 687 -15.79 -32.53 -11.17
C GLY A 687 -14.28 -32.30 -11.34
N GLY A 688 -13.66 -31.71 -10.31
CA GLY A 688 -12.24 -31.37 -10.24
C GLY A 688 -11.92 -29.96 -10.71
N LEU A 689 -10.63 -29.69 -10.96
CA LEU A 689 -10.12 -28.41 -11.47
C LEU A 689 -10.58 -28.14 -12.91
N VAL A 690 -10.99 -26.90 -13.17
CA VAL A 690 -11.48 -26.44 -14.47
C VAL A 690 -10.94 -25.04 -14.75
N VAL A 691 -10.46 -24.81 -15.97
CA VAL A 691 -10.15 -23.46 -16.48
C VAL A 691 -11.22 -23.09 -17.49
N LYS A 692 -11.84 -21.93 -17.29
CA LYS A 692 -13.02 -21.49 -18.06
C LYS A 692 -12.77 -20.23 -18.90
N GLN A 693 -11.60 -19.62 -18.78
CA GLN A 693 -11.21 -18.47 -19.59
C GLN A 693 -9.69 -18.28 -19.59
N VAL A 694 -9.17 -17.74 -20.68
CA VAL A 694 -7.79 -17.23 -20.82
C VAL A 694 -7.82 -15.96 -21.66
N ARG A 695 -7.05 -14.95 -21.27
CA ARG A 695 -6.84 -13.72 -22.04
C ARG A 695 -5.44 -13.15 -21.78
N GLU A 696 -4.88 -12.44 -22.75
CA GLU A 696 -3.63 -11.69 -22.55
C GLU A 696 -3.91 -10.39 -21.79
N ILE A 697 -3.03 -10.03 -20.85
CA ILE A 697 -2.99 -8.69 -20.25
C ILE A 697 -1.92 -7.87 -20.98
N PRO A 698 -2.25 -6.68 -21.51
CA PRO A 698 -1.28 -5.78 -22.13
C PRO A 698 -0.15 -5.43 -21.17
N LEU A 699 1.10 -5.62 -21.61
CA LEU A 699 2.27 -5.19 -20.85
C LEU A 699 2.60 -3.72 -21.17
N PRO A 700 3.05 -2.93 -20.18
CA PRO A 700 3.50 -1.56 -20.43
C PRO A 700 4.66 -1.53 -21.43
N ASP A 701 4.70 -0.50 -22.27
CA ASP A 701 5.87 -0.26 -23.11
C ASP A 701 7.03 0.17 -22.19
N THR A 702 8.08 -0.64 -22.15
CA THR A 702 9.27 -0.38 -21.33
C THR A 702 10.42 0.25 -22.15
N THR A 703 10.20 0.47 -23.44
CA THR A 703 11.19 0.97 -24.40
C THR A 703 11.03 2.47 -24.68
N GLN A 704 9.80 2.98 -24.68
CA GLN A 704 9.57 4.41 -24.82
C GLN A 704 10.14 5.18 -23.63
N ARG A 705 10.76 6.33 -23.91
CA ARG A 705 11.30 7.27 -22.91
C ARG A 705 10.60 8.61 -23.03
N ILE A 706 10.41 9.26 -21.89
CA ILE A 706 9.82 10.60 -21.78
C ILE A 706 10.65 11.45 -20.85
N THR A 707 10.72 12.76 -21.12
CA THR A 707 11.35 13.71 -20.21
C THR A 707 10.42 14.00 -19.03
N PRO A 708 10.84 13.75 -17.78
CA PRO A 708 10.02 13.98 -16.60
C PRO A 708 9.92 15.47 -16.22
N PHE A 709 9.04 15.75 -15.28
CA PHE A 709 8.80 17.03 -14.63
C PHE A 709 9.31 16.96 -13.19
N LEU A 710 10.11 17.95 -12.79
CA LEU A 710 10.38 18.24 -11.40
C LEU A 710 9.21 19.06 -10.85
N ILE A 711 8.64 18.63 -9.74
CA ILE A 711 7.60 19.32 -8.98
C ILE A 711 8.23 19.80 -7.67
N ASN A 712 7.96 21.06 -7.31
CA ASN A 712 8.35 21.57 -6.01
C ASN A 712 7.55 20.89 -4.89
N GLU A 713 8.25 20.14 -4.04
CA GLU A 713 7.74 19.58 -2.79
C GLU A 713 8.75 19.97 -1.71
N PRO A 714 8.48 21.01 -0.90
CA PRO A 714 9.41 21.45 0.14
C PRO A 714 9.70 20.33 1.13
N VAL A 715 10.98 19.96 1.25
CA VAL A 715 11.45 18.86 2.11
C VAL A 715 12.70 19.28 2.85
N GLU A 716 12.78 18.91 4.14
CA GLU A 716 13.96 19.14 4.97
C GLU A 716 15.02 18.04 4.75
N PHE A 717 16.23 18.44 4.38
CA PHE A 717 17.40 17.58 4.25
C PHE A 717 18.38 17.85 5.39
N CYS A 718 18.96 16.79 5.94
CA CYS A 718 19.94 16.85 7.01
C CYS A 718 21.27 16.26 6.52
N THR A 719 22.38 16.70 7.14
CA THR A 719 23.67 15.99 7.00
C THR A 719 23.50 14.52 7.33
N PHE A 720 23.88 13.66 6.38
CA PHE A 720 23.78 12.21 6.51
C PHE A 720 24.81 11.68 7.51
N GLN A 721 24.34 11.21 8.66
CA GLN A 721 25.17 10.58 9.69
C GLN A 721 25.30 9.07 9.42
N GLY A 722 26.00 8.75 8.34
CA GLY A 722 26.31 7.41 7.89
C GLY A 722 27.67 7.34 7.18
N GLU A 723 27.90 6.28 6.43
CA GLU A 723 29.12 6.08 5.64
C GLU A 723 29.07 6.91 4.34
N CYS A 724 29.37 8.21 4.44
CA CYS A 724 29.56 9.09 3.27
C CYS A 724 30.82 9.96 3.39
N SER A 725 31.09 10.51 4.58
CA SER A 725 32.28 11.32 4.84
C SER A 725 33.00 10.88 6.12
N ASP A 726 34.07 11.57 6.46
CA ASP A 726 34.76 11.39 7.73
C ASP A 726 33.98 12.04 8.89
N ILE A 727 34.29 11.61 10.12
CA ILE A 727 33.53 12.01 11.30
C ILE A 727 33.62 13.51 11.59
N PHE A 728 34.74 14.16 11.30
CA PHE A 728 34.91 15.59 11.57
C PHE A 728 34.24 16.45 10.51
N ALA A 729 34.29 16.07 9.24
CA ALA A 729 33.50 16.70 8.19
C ALA A 729 31.99 16.59 8.51
N ASN A 730 31.52 15.37 8.83
CA ASN A 730 30.12 15.14 9.24
C ASN A 730 29.70 16.00 10.43
N HIS A 731 30.61 16.27 11.38
CA HIS A 731 30.31 17.08 12.56
C HIS A 731 30.34 18.58 12.24
N ARG A 732 31.45 19.09 11.68
CA ARG A 732 31.70 20.51 11.41
C ARG A 732 30.74 21.09 10.36
N LEU A 733 30.29 20.27 9.42
CA LEU A 733 29.33 20.67 8.36
C LEU A 733 27.89 20.26 8.67
N LYS A 734 27.59 19.83 9.91
CA LYS A 734 26.23 19.53 10.34
C LYS A 734 25.29 20.67 9.98
N SER A 735 24.25 20.33 9.24
CA SER A 735 23.28 21.28 8.72
C SER A 735 21.93 20.64 8.44
N LYS A 736 20.90 21.49 8.45
CA LYS A 736 19.55 21.23 8.00
C LYS A 736 19.19 22.23 6.90
N TRP A 737 18.55 21.73 5.85
CA TRP A 737 18.29 22.45 4.61
C TRP A 737 16.82 22.28 4.26
N LEU A 738 16.08 23.38 4.15
CA LEU A 738 14.79 23.38 3.47
C LEU A 738 15.02 23.93 2.06
N PHE A 739 14.86 23.08 1.06
CA PHE A 739 14.97 23.47 -0.35
C PHE A 739 13.59 23.73 -0.93
N GLU A 740 13.50 24.77 -1.74
CA GLU A 740 12.45 24.93 -2.74
C GLU A 740 13.06 24.88 -4.14
N THR A 741 12.31 24.32 -5.09
CA THR A 741 12.69 24.21 -6.48
C THR A 741 11.66 24.88 -7.39
N LYS A 742 12.06 25.14 -8.63
CA LYS A 742 11.13 25.44 -9.71
C LYS A 742 10.39 24.16 -10.10
N SER A 743 9.09 24.28 -10.38
CA SER A 743 8.35 23.24 -11.09
C SER A 743 8.62 23.37 -12.60
N LEU A 744 9.32 22.41 -13.20
CA LEU A 744 9.74 22.48 -14.61
C LEU A 744 10.00 21.11 -15.22
N ARG A 745 10.06 21.07 -16.56
CA ARG A 745 10.47 19.87 -17.30
C ARG A 745 11.98 19.70 -17.27
N LEU A 746 12.48 18.50 -16.93
CA LEU A 746 13.91 18.22 -16.77
C LEU A 746 14.63 18.03 -18.13
N THR A 747 14.61 19.07 -18.94
CA THR A 747 15.36 19.11 -20.22
C THR A 747 16.79 19.64 -19.98
N PRO A 748 17.78 19.27 -20.81
CA PRO A 748 19.13 19.83 -20.73
C PRO A 748 19.12 21.37 -20.75
N LYS A 749 18.21 21.98 -21.51
CA LYS A 749 18.08 23.43 -21.58
C LYS A 749 17.57 24.06 -20.28
N ASN A 750 16.61 23.45 -19.61
CA ASN A 750 16.12 23.98 -18.33
C ASN A 750 17.13 23.78 -17.20
N LEU A 751 18.02 22.78 -17.33
CA LEU A 751 19.12 22.54 -16.40
C LEU A 751 20.33 23.46 -16.65
N GLU A 752 20.36 24.27 -17.72
CA GLU A 752 21.39 25.32 -17.89
C GLU A 752 21.25 26.46 -16.86
N ASP A 753 20.08 26.57 -16.22
CA ASP A 753 19.80 27.50 -15.14
C ASP A 753 19.60 26.75 -13.81
N CYS A 754 20.02 27.34 -12.69
CA CYS A 754 19.75 26.80 -11.36
C CYS A 754 18.23 26.62 -11.15
N PHE A 755 17.81 25.41 -10.80
CA PHE A 755 16.42 25.10 -10.51
C PHE A 755 16.05 25.26 -9.03
N TYR A 756 17.01 25.45 -8.14
CA TYR A 756 16.74 25.85 -6.75
C TYR A 756 16.27 27.31 -6.73
N THR A 757 15.17 27.56 -6.03
CA THR A 757 14.64 28.92 -5.85
C THR A 757 15.12 29.46 -4.52
N SER A 758 14.54 28.99 -3.42
CA SER A 758 14.88 29.41 -2.06
C SER A 758 15.55 28.28 -1.29
N VAL A 759 16.42 28.67 -0.36
CA VAL A 759 17.03 27.77 0.62
C VAL A 759 16.92 28.40 2.00
N ALA A 760 16.52 27.61 3.00
CA ALA A 760 16.71 27.92 4.40
C ALA A 760 17.70 26.92 5.00
N LEU A 761 18.80 27.44 5.55
CA LEU A 761 19.93 26.65 6.01
C LEU A 761 20.19 26.94 7.49
N GLU A 762 20.06 25.92 8.33
CA GLU A 762 20.58 25.91 9.71
C GLU A 762 21.88 25.10 9.71
N TYR A 763 22.99 25.63 10.23
CA TYR A 763 24.31 24.99 10.07
C TYR A 763 25.27 25.26 11.23
N LEU A 764 26.21 24.34 11.44
CA LEU A 764 27.29 24.50 12.39
C LEU A 764 28.46 25.27 11.77
N ALA A 765 28.79 26.41 12.37
CA ALA A 765 30.00 27.17 12.07
C ALA A 765 30.39 28.03 13.26
N ASP A 766 31.68 28.37 13.35
CA ASP A 766 32.21 29.22 14.41
C ASP A 766 31.67 28.84 15.77
N ASN A 767 31.68 27.52 16.03
CA ASN A 767 31.46 27.00 17.35
C ASN A 767 29.98 27.19 17.84
N ARG A 768 29.05 27.58 16.95
CA ARG A 768 27.62 27.82 17.24
C ARG A 768 26.73 27.35 16.08
N VAL A 769 25.43 27.22 16.33
CA VAL A 769 24.44 26.96 15.29
C VAL A 769 24.00 28.31 14.72
N LEU A 770 24.16 28.49 13.41
CA LEU A 770 23.77 29.66 12.65
C LEU A 770 22.61 29.32 11.72
N ALA A 771 21.92 30.35 11.23
CA ALA A 771 20.86 30.20 10.24
C ALA A 771 21.01 31.28 9.16
N MET A 772 20.73 30.91 7.91
CA MET A 772 20.61 31.83 6.78
C MET A 772 19.47 31.41 5.87
N SER A 773 18.87 32.36 5.16
CA SER A 773 17.82 32.08 4.17
C SER A 773 17.92 33.03 2.99
N GLY A 774 17.71 32.54 1.78
CA GLY A 774 17.79 33.37 0.59
C GLY A 774 17.54 32.59 -0.69
N GLU A 775 17.67 33.27 -1.83
CA GLU A 775 17.65 32.63 -3.14
C GLU A 775 19.04 32.07 -3.46
N LEU A 776 19.16 30.78 -3.75
CA LEU A 776 20.47 30.13 -3.98
C LEU A 776 21.30 30.83 -5.08
N PRO A 777 20.71 31.24 -6.22
CA PRO A 777 21.44 31.97 -7.27
C PRO A 777 21.86 33.40 -6.89
N LEU A 778 21.37 33.93 -5.77
CA LEU A 778 21.68 35.28 -5.29
C LEU A 778 22.61 35.30 -4.07
N LEU A 779 23.04 34.12 -3.59
CA LEU A 779 24.02 34.04 -2.51
C LEU A 779 25.38 34.65 -2.93
N PRO A 780 26.23 35.03 -1.96
CA PRO A 780 27.52 35.64 -2.27
C PRO A 780 28.37 34.80 -3.21
N LYS A 781 28.82 35.40 -4.33
CA LYS A 781 29.57 34.72 -5.40
C LYS A 781 28.89 33.46 -5.93
N ALA A 782 27.56 33.46 -5.97
CA ALA A 782 26.79 32.35 -6.51
C ALA A 782 27.17 32.05 -7.96
N PHE A 783 27.26 30.78 -8.31
CA PHE A 783 27.36 30.31 -9.69
C PHE A 783 26.57 29.01 -9.86
N HIS A 784 26.26 28.72 -11.12
CA HIS A 784 25.60 27.49 -11.53
C HIS A 784 26.35 26.87 -12.71
N ASN A 785 26.48 25.55 -12.73
CA ASN A 785 27.01 24.80 -13.85
C ASN A 785 26.30 23.45 -14.01
N TYR A 786 25.83 23.16 -15.21
CA TYR A 786 25.36 21.84 -15.63
C TYR A 786 26.41 21.16 -16.51
N ASP A 787 26.71 19.89 -16.23
CA ASP A 787 27.77 19.15 -16.91
C ASP A 787 27.40 18.67 -18.33
N GLY A 788 26.12 18.83 -18.72
CA GLY A 788 25.59 18.40 -20.00
C GLY A 788 25.02 16.97 -19.99
N THR A 789 25.03 16.28 -18.84
CA THR A 789 24.40 14.96 -18.65
C THR A 789 23.32 15.02 -17.59
N ASP A 790 23.68 14.93 -16.32
CA ASP A 790 22.75 14.61 -15.23
C ASP A 790 23.20 15.18 -13.88
N THR A 791 24.19 16.08 -13.88
CA THR A 791 24.68 16.73 -12.65
C THR A 791 24.64 18.25 -12.78
N THR A 792 24.06 18.91 -11.78
CA THR A 792 24.23 20.35 -11.56
C THR A 792 25.17 20.61 -10.39
N ASN A 793 25.96 21.67 -10.49
CA ASN A 793 26.80 22.20 -9.42
C ASN A 793 26.43 23.67 -9.17
N ASP A 794 25.89 23.93 -7.99
CA ASP A 794 25.48 25.25 -7.52
C ASP A 794 26.39 25.69 -6.37
N GLY A 795 27.24 26.70 -6.58
CA GLY A 795 28.25 27.10 -5.59
C GLY A 795 28.11 28.54 -5.11
N TRP A 796 28.59 28.84 -3.90
CA TRP A 796 28.56 30.16 -3.26
C TRP A 796 29.69 30.28 -2.21
N TYR A 797 29.89 31.48 -1.64
CA TYR A 797 30.99 31.78 -0.72
C TYR A 797 30.53 32.35 0.63
N MET A 798 30.77 31.61 1.72
CA MET A 798 30.49 32.04 3.09
C MET A 798 31.70 32.80 3.67
N HIS A 799 31.77 34.08 3.35
CA HIS A 799 32.90 34.95 3.71
C HIS A 799 32.89 35.44 5.17
N HIS A 800 31.73 35.41 5.82
CA HIS A 800 31.47 35.91 7.17
C HIS A 800 31.93 34.96 8.29
N LEU A 801 32.50 33.80 7.95
CA LEU A 801 32.93 32.76 8.90
C LEU A 801 34.40 32.89 9.31
N ALA A 802 34.77 32.38 10.49
CA ALA A 802 36.16 32.39 11.01
C ALA A 802 37.19 31.78 10.06
N ASN A 803 36.80 30.68 9.45
CA ASN A 803 37.51 30.05 8.37
C ASN A 803 36.54 30.02 7.18
N PRO A 804 36.61 31.03 6.28
CA PRO A 804 35.69 31.17 5.17
C PRO A 804 35.57 29.89 4.34
N ARG A 805 34.37 29.64 3.82
CA ARG A 805 34.02 28.41 3.11
C ARG A 805 33.58 28.73 1.69
N SER A 806 34.22 28.10 0.70
CA SER A 806 33.65 28.02 -0.66
C SER A 806 32.82 26.75 -0.75
N CYS A 807 31.51 26.90 -0.91
CA CYS A 807 30.53 25.82 -0.87
C CYS A 807 30.08 25.45 -2.29
N ASN A 808 29.82 24.17 -2.54
CA ASN A 808 29.31 23.62 -3.79
C ASN A 808 28.23 22.59 -3.46
N LEU A 809 27.00 22.78 -3.92
CA LEU A 809 25.94 21.78 -3.89
C LEU A 809 25.94 21.03 -5.22
N TYR A 810 26.31 19.76 -5.18
CA TYR A 810 26.17 18.84 -6.31
C TYR A 810 24.85 18.10 -6.21
N THR A 811 24.07 18.17 -7.28
CA THR A 811 22.85 17.38 -7.44
C THR A 811 23.07 16.41 -8.58
N ASP A 812 23.44 15.19 -8.21
CA ASP A 812 23.87 14.14 -9.15
C ASP A 812 22.72 13.18 -9.52
N TYR A 813 22.85 12.56 -10.70
CA TYR A 813 21.91 11.57 -11.23
C TYR A 813 20.48 12.10 -11.39
N ILE A 814 20.34 13.35 -11.86
CA ILE A 814 19.05 13.95 -12.20
C ILE A 814 18.42 13.14 -13.34
N PRO A 815 17.25 12.51 -13.15
CA PRO A 815 16.63 11.72 -14.21
C PRO A 815 16.09 12.65 -15.31
N ILE A 816 16.82 12.80 -16.41
CA ILE A 816 16.39 13.60 -17.58
C ILE A 816 15.50 12.81 -18.54
N GLU A 817 15.44 11.49 -18.38
CA GLU A 817 14.54 10.58 -19.08
C GLU A 817 14.06 9.49 -18.12
N VAL A 818 12.77 9.17 -18.19
CA VAL A 818 12.16 8.02 -17.51
C VAL A 818 11.40 7.18 -18.52
N ARG A 819 11.14 5.92 -18.19
CA ARG A 819 10.24 5.07 -18.99
C ARG A 819 8.81 5.57 -18.87
N ILE A 820 7.98 5.28 -19.88
CA ILE A 820 6.56 5.65 -19.85
C ILE A 820 5.75 4.89 -18.78
N ASP A 821 6.28 3.77 -18.29
CA ASP A 821 5.71 3.00 -17.19
C ASP A 821 6.32 3.34 -15.81
N GLU A 822 7.21 4.34 -15.76
CA GLU A 822 7.66 4.98 -14.53
C GLU A 822 6.91 6.31 -14.31
N SER A 823 7.04 6.91 -13.12
CA SER A 823 6.43 8.23 -12.87
C SER A 823 7.17 9.33 -13.63
N PRO A 824 6.49 10.11 -14.51
CA PRO A 824 7.06 11.32 -15.09
C PRO A 824 7.07 12.51 -14.14
N MET A 825 6.48 12.43 -12.96
CA MET A 825 6.51 13.52 -11.97
C MET A 825 7.43 13.12 -10.83
N LEU A 826 8.52 13.86 -10.73
CA LEU A 826 9.59 13.68 -9.77
C LEU A 826 9.61 14.86 -8.80
N THR A 827 10.02 14.62 -7.56
CA THR A 827 10.35 15.67 -6.60
C THR A 827 11.83 15.57 -6.24
N LEU A 828 12.34 16.51 -5.44
CA LEU A 828 13.74 16.46 -5.00
C LEU A 828 14.07 15.16 -4.24
N LEU A 829 13.06 14.51 -3.64
CA LEU A 829 13.19 13.21 -2.98
C LEU A 829 13.52 12.06 -3.94
N ASP A 830 13.13 12.16 -5.21
CA ASP A 830 13.44 11.16 -6.23
C ASP A 830 14.89 11.28 -6.72
N ILE A 831 15.57 12.39 -6.44
CA ILE A 831 16.97 12.63 -6.79
C ILE A 831 17.86 12.08 -5.68
N ARG A 832 18.61 11.03 -5.99
CA ARG A 832 19.18 10.13 -4.96
C ARG A 832 20.41 10.67 -4.23
N TRP A 833 21.07 11.69 -4.78
CA TRP A 833 22.41 12.07 -4.35
C TRP A 833 22.61 13.59 -4.36
N LEU A 834 22.53 14.18 -3.17
CA LEU A 834 22.87 15.57 -2.93
C LEU A 834 24.14 15.60 -2.07
N THR A 835 25.20 16.26 -2.55
CA THR A 835 26.44 16.43 -1.79
C THR A 835 26.83 17.88 -1.67
N VAL A 836 27.38 18.26 -0.51
CA VAL A 836 27.94 19.59 -0.28
C VAL A 836 29.45 19.46 -0.16
N GLY A 837 30.16 19.99 -1.16
CA GLY A 837 31.61 20.17 -1.13
C GLY A 837 31.97 21.52 -0.51
N VAL A 838 32.99 21.54 0.34
CA VAL A 838 33.48 22.75 0.99
C VAL A 838 35.00 22.84 0.85
N GLU A 839 35.50 24.00 0.42
CA GLU A 839 36.92 24.37 0.49
C GLU A 839 37.12 25.45 1.55
N TYR A 840 38.15 25.28 2.38
CA TYR A 840 38.52 26.15 3.48
C TYR A 840 39.79 26.95 3.17
N ASN A 841 39.86 28.18 3.65
CA ASN A 841 41.09 29.00 3.52
C ASN A 841 42.23 28.47 4.41
N GLU A 842 41.90 27.95 5.59
CA GLU A 842 42.86 27.37 6.54
C GLU A 842 42.60 25.86 6.73
N PRO A 843 43.63 25.03 6.94
CA PRO A 843 43.44 23.60 7.19
C PRO A 843 42.62 23.32 8.45
N VAL A 844 41.71 22.36 8.37
CA VAL A 844 40.84 21.90 9.46
C VAL A 844 41.11 20.45 9.83
N LEU A 845 40.73 20.04 11.04
CA LEU A 845 40.83 18.65 11.48
C LEU A 845 39.97 17.71 10.61
N SER A 846 40.56 16.58 10.21
CA SER A 846 39.95 15.52 9.41
C SER A 846 40.34 14.15 9.94
N TRP A 847 39.65 13.11 9.47
CA TRP A 847 39.96 11.73 9.81
C TRP A 847 40.22 10.91 8.55
N GLU A 848 41.41 10.29 8.48
CA GLU A 848 41.79 9.36 7.41
C GLU A 848 42.01 7.96 7.99
N TRP A 849 42.23 6.96 7.12
CA TRP A 849 42.46 5.58 7.56
C TRP A 849 43.71 5.42 8.47
N THR A 850 44.66 6.35 8.40
CA THR A 850 45.83 6.40 9.31
C THR A 850 45.56 7.07 10.65
N GLY A 851 44.39 7.67 10.85
CA GLY A 851 44.01 8.44 12.03
C GLY A 851 43.76 9.93 11.74
N PRO A 852 43.86 10.80 12.76
CA PRO A 852 43.56 12.23 12.60
C PRO A 852 44.61 12.91 11.70
N ASN A 853 44.15 13.74 10.79
CA ASN A 853 44.96 14.52 9.83
C ASN A 853 44.35 15.92 9.65
N THR A 854 44.90 16.76 8.77
CA THR A 854 44.29 18.02 8.35
C THR A 854 43.96 18.03 6.86
N THR A 855 42.88 18.73 6.51
CA THR A 855 42.42 18.91 5.13
C THR A 855 42.07 20.38 4.89
N THR A 856 42.03 20.78 3.62
CA THR A 856 41.45 22.08 3.19
C THR A 856 40.15 21.87 2.42
N THR A 857 39.70 20.63 2.26
CA THR A 857 38.46 20.30 1.56
C THR A 857 37.69 19.23 2.31
N ASP A 858 36.38 19.41 2.42
CA ASP A 858 35.43 18.43 2.95
C ASP A 858 34.32 18.17 1.93
N MET A 859 33.65 17.04 2.07
CA MET A 859 32.39 16.73 1.39
C MET A 859 31.44 16.10 2.40
N ILE A 860 30.16 16.43 2.37
CA ILE A 860 29.11 15.69 3.09
C ILE A 860 27.97 15.30 2.16
N CYS A 861 27.24 14.24 2.50
CA CYS A 861 25.99 13.92 1.83
C CYS A 861 24.81 14.54 2.59
N LEU A 862 23.80 14.98 1.85
CA LEU A 862 22.50 15.34 2.38
C LEU A 862 21.51 14.21 2.13
N ARG A 863 20.64 13.96 3.09
CA ARG A 863 19.52 13.02 3.00
C ARG A 863 18.29 13.66 3.62
N PRO A 864 17.06 13.24 3.25
CA PRO A 864 15.86 13.66 3.97
C PRO A 864 16.06 13.44 5.46
N CYS A 865 15.70 14.42 6.27
CA CYS A 865 15.90 14.34 7.72
C CYS A 865 15.17 13.12 8.28
N PRO A 866 15.86 12.21 9.00
CA PRO A 866 15.27 10.97 9.46
C PRO A 866 14.13 11.26 10.43
N GLN A 867 12.98 10.62 10.18
CA GLN A 867 11.83 10.63 11.09
C GLN A 867 11.81 9.34 11.90
N PRO A 868 11.35 9.36 13.17
CA PRO A 868 11.14 8.15 13.93
C PRO A 868 10.18 7.20 13.20
N GLN A 869 10.58 5.95 13.03
CA GLN A 869 9.75 4.93 12.37
C GLN A 869 9.62 3.67 13.23
N SER A 870 8.56 2.91 12.98
CA SER A 870 8.37 1.60 13.59
C SER A 870 9.51 0.66 13.17
N GLY A 871 10.05 -0.11 14.12
CA GLY A 871 11.14 -1.05 13.86
C GLY A 871 12.56 -0.47 13.98
N ASP A 872 12.71 0.83 14.27
CA ASP A 872 14.03 1.39 14.60
C ASP A 872 14.66 0.63 15.78
N LEU A 873 15.94 0.28 15.64
CA LEU A 873 16.65 -0.63 16.54
C LEU A 873 17.48 0.16 17.56
N LEU A 874 17.12 0.07 18.84
CA LEU A 874 17.88 0.70 19.93
C LEU A 874 19.29 0.09 20.02
N GLN A 875 20.29 0.95 19.97
CA GLN A 875 21.70 0.65 20.11
C GLN A 875 22.25 1.28 21.39
N GLN A 876 23.18 0.57 22.02
CA GLN A 876 23.95 1.08 23.15
C GLN A 876 25.43 0.79 22.94
N ARG A 877 26.27 1.79 23.23
CA ARG A 877 27.74 1.65 23.27
C ARG A 877 28.26 2.23 24.56
N SER A 878 29.25 1.57 25.14
CA SER A 878 29.88 2.01 26.37
C SER A 878 31.40 1.91 26.31
N PHE A 879 32.05 2.75 27.09
CA PHE A 879 33.50 2.78 27.26
C PHE A 879 33.84 3.10 28.71
N GLU A 880 34.80 2.37 29.27
CA GLU A 880 35.43 2.66 30.56
C GLU A 880 36.94 2.85 30.34
N GLY A 881 37.42 4.06 30.64
CA GLY A 881 38.80 4.48 30.43
C GLY A 881 39.60 4.64 31.72
N ALA A 882 40.87 5.00 31.56
CA ALA A 882 41.72 5.37 32.69
C ALA A 882 41.21 6.64 33.40
N LYS A 883 41.58 6.80 34.69
CA LYS A 883 41.26 7.98 35.51
C LYS A 883 39.75 8.23 35.73
N GLY A 884 38.92 7.20 35.59
CA GLY A 884 37.49 7.27 35.88
C GLY A 884 36.65 7.92 34.78
N VAL A 885 37.17 8.01 33.55
CA VAL A 885 36.39 8.47 32.40
C VAL A 885 35.48 7.33 31.93
N SER A 886 34.18 7.60 31.83
CA SER A 886 33.18 6.69 31.27
C SER A 886 32.35 7.40 30.19
N ILE A 887 31.94 6.66 29.16
CA ILE A 887 31.00 7.13 28.15
C ILE A 887 29.93 6.05 27.97
N SER A 888 28.66 6.44 27.98
CA SER A 888 27.52 5.59 27.63
C SER A 888 26.66 6.34 26.62
N THR A 889 26.50 5.80 25.41
CA THR A 889 25.67 6.41 24.36
C THR A 889 24.56 5.45 23.94
N SER A 890 23.35 5.99 23.84
CA SER A 890 22.15 5.29 23.38
C SER A 890 21.56 6.04 22.18
N PHE A 891 21.26 5.31 21.11
CA PHE A 891 20.76 5.85 19.85
C PHE A 891 20.01 4.77 19.07
N TYR A 892 19.39 5.12 17.94
CA TYR A 892 18.66 4.17 17.10
C TYR A 892 19.33 4.01 15.73
N TRP A 893 19.37 2.77 15.26
CA TRP A 893 19.55 2.42 13.85
C TRP A 893 18.20 2.29 13.14
N PRO A 894 18.14 2.50 11.82
CA PRO A 894 16.97 2.11 11.03
C PRO A 894 16.76 0.58 11.07
N PRO A 895 15.56 0.09 10.72
CA PRO A 895 15.30 -1.34 10.54
C PRO A 895 16.27 -1.99 9.55
N ASP A 896 16.55 -3.28 9.74
CA ASP A 896 17.37 -4.06 8.82
C ASP A 896 16.66 -4.18 7.44
N PRO A 897 17.31 -3.79 6.33
CA PRO A 897 16.74 -3.91 4.98
C PRO A 897 16.66 -5.36 4.45
N GLY A 898 17.04 -6.38 5.22
CA GLY A 898 16.94 -7.79 4.83
C GLY A 898 18.02 -8.24 3.84
N ALA A 899 19.12 -7.50 3.71
CA ALA A 899 20.19 -7.81 2.76
C ALA A 899 21.13 -8.91 3.31
N ALA A 900 21.30 -10.00 2.54
CA ALA A 900 22.15 -11.15 2.92
C ALA A 900 23.66 -10.82 3.08
N ALA A 901 24.11 -9.62 2.69
CA ALA A 901 25.53 -9.22 2.63
C ALA A 901 25.93 -8.10 3.61
N GLY A 902 25.19 -7.89 4.70
CA GLY A 902 25.48 -6.89 5.74
C GLY A 902 25.19 -5.46 5.27
N TYR A 903 24.27 -4.75 5.93
CA TYR A 903 24.03 -3.33 5.67
C TYR A 903 24.87 -2.45 6.61
N THR A 904 25.26 -1.25 6.18
CA THR A 904 25.87 -0.24 7.06
C THR A 904 24.76 0.66 7.60
N ALA A 905 24.43 0.53 8.87
CA ALA A 905 23.35 1.26 9.53
C ALA A 905 23.76 2.72 9.82
N PRO A 906 23.07 3.73 9.26
CA PRO A 906 23.24 5.13 9.64
C PRO A 906 22.56 5.43 10.99
N LEU A 907 22.74 6.65 11.49
CA LEU A 907 21.96 7.16 12.62
C LEU A 907 20.50 7.39 12.18
N SER A 908 19.55 6.81 12.92
CA SER A 908 18.12 7.20 12.86
C SER A 908 17.87 8.38 13.81
N ARG A 909 18.11 8.22 15.11
CA ARG A 909 18.00 9.30 16.10
C ARG A 909 18.83 9.06 17.35
N TRP A 910 19.17 10.13 18.07
CA TRP A 910 19.80 10.06 19.39
C TRP A 910 18.77 9.78 20.50
N VAL A 911 19.23 9.17 21.60
CA VAL A 911 18.47 9.09 22.86
C VAL A 911 19.18 9.91 23.93
N GLU A 912 20.40 9.49 24.29
CA GLU A 912 21.18 10.11 25.36
C GLU A 912 22.63 9.65 25.26
N THR A 913 23.56 10.58 25.51
CA THR A 913 24.95 10.25 25.85
C THR A 913 25.30 10.82 27.21
N VAL A 914 25.84 9.98 28.10
CA VAL A 914 26.37 10.36 29.41
C VAL A 914 27.88 10.18 29.42
N ILE A 915 28.61 11.23 29.81
CA ILE A 915 30.08 11.25 29.91
C ILE A 915 30.48 11.68 31.32
N GLU A 916 31.29 10.86 32.00
CA GLU A 916 31.78 11.16 33.34
C GLU A 916 33.32 11.22 33.37
N GLY A 917 33.87 11.80 34.45
CA GLY A 917 35.32 11.85 34.71
C GLY A 917 36.07 13.02 34.06
N TYR A 918 35.51 13.65 33.02
CA TYR A 918 36.06 14.90 32.46
C TYR A 918 35.67 16.16 33.24
N THR A 919 34.61 16.12 34.02
CA THR A 919 34.09 17.24 34.82
C THR A 919 33.64 16.73 36.18
N SER A 920 33.38 17.65 37.11
CA SER A 920 32.86 17.33 38.45
C SER A 920 31.40 16.86 38.44
N GLU A 921 30.64 17.28 37.44
CA GLU A 921 29.28 16.82 37.14
C GLU A 921 29.28 16.00 35.84
N PRO A 922 28.43 14.97 35.69
CA PRO A 922 28.26 14.26 34.42
C PRO A 922 27.81 15.19 33.29
N ILE A 923 28.39 15.00 32.11
CA ILE A 923 27.93 15.66 30.87
C ILE A 923 26.83 14.78 30.27
N VAL A 924 25.65 15.34 30.07
CA VAL A 924 24.50 14.64 29.47
C VAL A 924 24.11 15.34 28.18
N LEU A 925 24.03 14.61 27.07
CA LEU A 925 23.77 15.13 25.74
C LEU A 925 22.53 14.45 25.11
N HIS A 926 21.61 15.25 24.59
CA HIS A 926 20.45 14.81 23.81
C HIS A 926 20.39 15.47 22.43
N GLY A 927 21.06 16.61 22.26
CA GLY A 927 20.99 17.42 21.05
C GLY A 927 21.57 16.74 19.81
N TRP A 928 21.00 17.07 18.64
CA TRP A 928 21.51 16.62 17.35
C TRP A 928 22.84 17.29 17.02
N TYR A 929 23.04 18.58 17.31
CA TYR A 929 24.29 19.28 17.02
C TYR A 929 25.44 18.89 17.97
N SER A 930 25.14 18.53 19.22
CA SER A 930 26.13 18.16 20.23
C SER A 930 26.71 16.75 20.05
N GLN A 931 26.16 15.94 19.14
CA GLN A 931 26.51 14.52 18.97
C GLN A 931 26.55 14.13 17.50
N THR A 932 27.63 13.52 17.02
CA THR A 932 27.77 13.06 15.63
C THR A 932 28.15 11.60 15.56
N TYR A 933 27.47 10.86 14.68
CA TYR A 933 27.71 9.44 14.43
C TYR A 933 28.23 9.21 13.01
N ARG A 934 29.22 8.31 12.88
CA ARG A 934 29.67 7.79 11.59
C ARG A 934 30.12 6.33 11.75
N PRO A 935 29.45 5.36 11.11
CA PRO A 935 29.90 3.98 11.08
C PRO A 935 31.03 3.78 10.04
N GLU A 936 31.88 2.80 10.28
CA GLU A 936 32.64 2.13 9.22
C GLU A 936 31.77 1.07 8.53
N HIS A 937 32.27 0.53 7.42
CA HIS A 937 31.58 -0.48 6.64
C HIS A 937 31.05 -1.64 7.50
N HIS A 938 29.76 -1.95 7.35
CA HIS A 938 29.01 -2.94 8.16
C HIS A 938 29.01 -2.67 9.68
N ASN A 939 29.24 -1.42 10.09
CA ASN A 939 29.33 -1.01 11.49
C ASN A 939 30.39 -1.80 12.28
N PHE A 940 31.42 -2.33 11.63
CA PHE A 940 32.50 -3.08 12.29
C PHE A 940 33.32 -2.22 13.26
N ALA A 941 33.35 -0.92 12.98
CA ALA A 941 33.76 0.11 13.89
C ALA A 941 32.84 1.33 13.74
N GLU A 942 32.83 2.19 14.75
CA GLU A 942 31.93 3.33 14.83
C GLU A 942 32.65 4.52 15.47
N HIS A 943 32.41 5.70 14.92
CA HIS A 943 32.93 6.96 15.42
C HIS A 943 31.79 7.79 16.00
N PHE A 944 32.05 8.36 17.16
CA PHE A 944 31.18 9.31 17.85
C PHE A 944 31.97 10.57 18.17
N VAL A 945 31.48 11.74 17.78
CA VAL A 945 32.04 13.03 18.23
C VAL A 945 31.01 13.74 19.07
N TYR A 946 31.42 14.17 20.25
CA TYR A 946 30.61 14.92 21.19
C TYR A 946 31.20 16.31 21.40
N GLU A 947 30.36 17.34 21.30
CA GLU A 947 30.73 18.74 21.50
C GLU A 947 29.77 19.36 22.55
N PRO A 948 30.09 19.22 23.86
CA PRO A 948 29.15 19.56 24.94
C PRO A 948 28.63 21.00 24.91
N ARG A 949 29.42 21.95 24.43
CA ARG A 949 29.03 23.36 24.26
C ARG A 949 27.81 23.59 23.36
N LEU A 950 27.47 22.63 22.49
CA LEU A 950 26.30 22.69 21.61
C LEU A 950 25.05 22.08 22.25
N GLU A 951 25.15 21.57 23.47
CA GLU A 951 24.01 21.00 24.19
C GLU A 951 23.15 22.10 24.82
N ALA A 952 21.85 22.03 24.53
CA ALA A 952 20.90 22.97 25.11
C ALA A 952 20.82 22.80 26.64
N GLY A 953 21.04 23.88 27.38
CA GLY A 953 20.92 23.89 28.84
C GLY A 953 22.11 23.32 29.60
N ILE A 954 23.25 23.07 28.94
CA ILE A 954 24.48 22.64 29.63
C ILE A 954 24.97 23.72 30.62
N SER A 955 25.52 23.28 31.76
CA SER A 955 25.94 24.20 32.81
C SER A 955 27.23 24.94 32.42
N GLN A 956 27.32 26.24 32.75
CA GLN A 956 28.54 27.02 32.54
C GLN A 956 29.74 26.40 33.29
N GLN A 957 29.50 25.76 34.43
CA GLN A 957 30.54 25.06 35.18
C GLN A 957 31.18 23.92 34.37
N ILE A 958 30.37 23.10 33.69
CA ILE A 958 30.89 22.05 32.79
C ILE A 958 31.75 22.68 31.69
N LEU A 959 31.27 23.77 31.07
CA LEU A 959 32.01 24.46 30.01
C LEU A 959 33.35 25.04 30.49
N ASP A 960 33.36 25.66 31.67
CA ASP A 960 34.57 26.24 32.26
C ASP A 960 35.61 25.16 32.60
N GLU A 961 35.16 24.02 33.14
CA GLU A 961 36.02 22.88 33.47
C GLU A 961 36.60 22.18 32.22
N LEU A 962 35.79 22.02 31.17
CA LEU A 962 36.24 21.50 29.88
C LEU A 962 37.25 22.45 29.23
N ARG A 963 36.98 23.75 29.27
CA ARG A 963 37.89 24.78 28.76
C ARG A 963 39.21 24.83 29.53
N ALA A 964 39.17 24.72 30.85
CA ALA A 964 40.38 24.63 31.68
C ALA A 964 41.24 23.38 31.38
N LYS A 965 40.64 22.35 30.78
CA LYS A 965 41.31 21.12 30.33
C LYS A 965 41.64 21.12 28.84
N ASP A 966 41.32 22.19 28.12
CA ASP A 966 41.42 22.29 26.67
C ASP A 966 40.71 21.13 25.96
N ILE A 967 39.45 20.89 26.34
CA ILE A 967 38.58 19.87 25.73
C ILE A 967 37.41 20.58 25.05
N ARG A 968 37.43 20.60 23.72
CA ARG A 968 36.31 21.04 22.89
C ARG A 968 35.52 19.85 22.36
N LEU A 969 36.20 18.91 21.70
CA LEU A 969 35.61 17.71 21.12
C LEU A 969 36.05 16.46 21.88
N ILE A 970 35.13 15.53 22.08
CA ILE A 970 35.39 14.19 22.61
C ILE A 970 35.06 13.20 21.50
N HIS A 971 36.08 12.54 20.94
CA HIS A 971 35.93 11.51 19.91
C HIS A 971 36.04 10.13 20.56
N PHE A 972 34.94 9.40 20.53
CA PHE A 972 34.87 8.01 20.94
C PHE A 972 34.87 7.12 19.70
N TYR A 973 35.86 6.23 19.61
CA TYR A 973 35.93 5.18 18.60
C TYR A 973 35.60 3.84 19.26
N TYR A 974 34.69 3.08 18.65
CA TYR A 974 34.23 1.79 19.14
C TYR A 974 34.44 0.70 18.07
N ASN A 975 34.89 -0.49 18.46
CA ASN A 975 34.91 -1.69 17.61
C ASN A 975 34.72 -2.97 18.44
N PHE A 976 34.59 -4.13 17.78
CA PHE A 976 34.40 -5.44 18.46
C PHE A 976 35.54 -5.88 19.39
N GLY A 977 36.75 -5.34 19.22
CA GLY A 977 37.93 -5.63 20.05
C GLY A 977 38.16 -4.64 21.19
N GLY A 978 37.34 -3.59 21.29
CA GLY A 978 37.46 -2.50 22.28
C GLY A 978 37.27 -1.12 21.65
N GLY A 979 37.33 -0.07 22.48
CA GLY A 979 37.24 1.32 22.03
C GLY A 979 38.34 2.19 22.63
N TRP A 980 38.47 3.41 22.12
CA TRP A 980 39.32 4.44 22.71
C TRP A 980 38.66 5.81 22.61
N VAL A 981 39.11 6.74 23.45
CA VAL A 981 38.63 8.12 23.49
C VAL A 981 39.81 9.06 23.31
N THR A 982 39.66 10.02 22.40
CA THR A 982 40.60 11.12 22.17
C THR A 982 39.87 12.44 22.32
N THR A 983 40.50 13.43 22.95
CA THR A 983 39.96 14.78 23.10
C THR A 983 40.75 15.76 22.23
N TYR A 984 40.04 16.73 21.65
CA TYR A 984 40.64 17.80 20.83
C TYR A 984 40.33 19.16 21.45
N GLY A 985 41.33 20.04 21.48
CA GLY A 985 41.25 21.35 22.11
C GLY A 985 40.59 22.43 21.27
N PHE A 986 40.60 23.65 21.80
CA PHE A 986 40.14 24.84 21.08
C PHE A 986 41.24 25.27 20.10
N GLU A 987 40.86 25.61 18.86
CA GLU A 987 41.80 26.22 17.92
C GLU A 987 42.08 27.65 18.43
N ASP A 988 43.34 27.96 18.75
CA ASP A 988 43.82 29.22 19.37
C ASP A 988 43.69 30.46 18.44
N LYS A 989 42.49 30.76 17.96
CA LYS A 989 42.18 32.01 17.27
C LYS A 989 40.78 32.49 17.69
N PRO A 990 40.65 33.53 18.53
CA PRO A 990 39.39 34.23 18.64
C PRO A 990 39.06 34.83 17.28
N PHE A 991 37.95 34.39 16.69
CA PHE A 991 37.35 35.04 15.54
C PHE A 991 36.35 36.06 16.04
N TYR A 992 36.42 37.25 15.48
CA TYR A 992 35.55 38.37 15.77
C TYR A 992 34.72 38.57 14.49
N PRO A 993 33.49 38.02 14.41
CA PRO A 993 32.67 38.13 13.20
C PRO A 993 32.43 39.57 12.75
N ALA A 994 32.57 40.52 13.68
CA ALA A 994 32.38 41.94 13.50
C ALA A 994 33.71 42.73 13.36
N ASP A 995 34.85 42.05 13.24
CA ASP A 995 36.16 42.62 12.89
C ASP A 995 36.23 42.84 11.38
N ILE A 996 35.69 43.97 10.93
CA ILE A 996 35.58 44.32 9.52
C ILE A 996 36.93 44.83 9.00
N ASP A 997 37.77 45.41 9.86
CA ASP A 997 39.08 45.94 9.47
C ASP A 997 40.24 44.93 9.57
N GLY A 998 40.02 43.80 10.24
CA GLY A 998 40.90 42.65 10.33
C GLY A 998 41.99 42.77 11.41
N ASP A 999 41.82 43.64 12.40
CA ASP A 999 42.81 43.89 13.45
C ASP A 999 42.67 43.00 14.71
N LYS A 1000 41.64 42.14 14.71
CA LYS A 1000 41.30 41.13 15.73
C LYS A 1000 40.69 41.71 17.00
N ASP A 1001 39.88 42.77 16.89
CA ASP A 1001 38.87 43.08 17.88
C ASP A 1001 37.52 43.49 17.25
N THR A 1002 36.59 44.01 18.03
CA THR A 1002 35.32 44.52 17.49
C THR A 1002 35.07 45.85 18.16
N ASP A 1003 35.36 46.93 17.43
CA ASP A 1003 35.42 48.26 17.99
C ASP A 1003 34.92 49.35 17.02
N LEU A 1004 35.16 50.62 17.38
CA LEU A 1004 34.58 51.75 16.67
C LEU A 1004 35.01 51.89 15.19
N PRO A 1005 36.29 51.67 14.83
CA PRO A 1005 36.72 51.37 13.46
C PRO A 1005 35.79 50.43 12.69
N ASP A 1006 35.44 49.28 13.25
CA ASP A 1006 34.57 48.33 12.57
C ASP A 1006 33.15 48.90 12.38
N PHE A 1007 32.61 49.60 13.36
CA PHE A 1007 31.29 50.24 13.19
C PHE A 1007 31.32 51.33 12.13
N ALA A 1008 32.44 52.05 12.00
CA ALA A 1008 32.59 53.03 10.94
C ALA A 1008 32.60 52.35 9.56
N LEU A 1009 33.24 51.19 9.42
CA LEU A 1009 33.23 50.40 8.19
C LEU A 1009 31.84 49.81 7.91
N LEU A 1010 31.18 49.22 8.91
CA LEU A 1010 29.79 48.75 8.80
C LEU A 1010 28.86 49.88 8.35
N ALA A 1011 29.01 51.08 8.93
CA ALA A 1011 28.19 52.24 8.60
C ALA A 1011 28.50 52.83 7.22
N GLU A 1012 29.78 52.83 6.80
CA GLU A 1012 30.19 53.24 5.46
C GLU A 1012 29.58 52.32 4.39
N ARG A 1013 29.51 51.03 4.70
CA ARG A 1013 29.07 49.95 3.81
C ARG A 1013 27.62 49.55 4.00
N TRP A 1014 26.88 50.25 4.86
CA TRP A 1014 25.48 49.96 5.16
C TRP A 1014 24.54 50.01 3.94
N GLN A 1015 24.93 50.78 2.91
CA GLN A 1015 24.14 50.91 1.68
C GLN A 1015 24.50 49.87 0.61
N ASP A 1016 25.53 49.07 0.84
CA ASP A 1016 25.94 48.01 -0.08
C ASP A 1016 24.91 46.88 0.07
N ALA A 1017 23.84 46.98 -0.71
CA ALA A 1017 22.69 46.11 -0.58
C ALA A 1017 22.94 44.67 -1.09
N VAL A 1018 24.09 44.44 -1.75
CA VAL A 1018 24.43 43.17 -2.42
C VAL A 1018 25.90 42.82 -2.17
N CYS A 1019 26.14 41.55 -1.81
CA CYS A 1019 27.38 41.03 -1.23
C CYS A 1019 28.67 41.23 -2.02
N ASP A 1020 28.60 41.35 -3.35
CA ASP A 1020 29.78 41.64 -4.17
C ASP A 1020 30.37 43.03 -3.92
N GLU A 1021 29.61 43.94 -3.29
CA GLU A 1021 30.04 45.29 -2.94
C GLU A 1021 30.26 45.52 -1.43
N CYS A 1022 29.77 44.62 -0.56
CA CYS A 1022 29.59 44.84 0.89
C CYS A 1022 30.86 45.08 1.73
N GLY A 1023 32.06 44.75 1.25
CA GLY A 1023 33.30 45.06 1.95
C GLY A 1023 33.40 44.58 3.41
N GLY A 1024 32.68 43.50 3.77
CA GLY A 1024 32.65 42.95 5.14
C GLY A 1024 31.47 43.40 6.02
N ALA A 1025 30.54 44.22 5.51
CA ALA A 1025 29.35 44.63 6.27
C ALA A 1025 28.21 43.61 6.33
N GLU A 1026 28.31 42.54 5.53
CA GLU A 1026 27.36 41.44 5.55
C GLU A 1026 27.90 40.36 6.51
N LEU A 1027 27.34 40.33 7.71
CA LEU A 1027 27.83 39.52 8.83
C LEU A 1027 27.04 38.21 8.99
N THR A 1028 25.88 38.08 8.35
CA THR A 1028 24.99 36.93 8.51
C THR A 1028 25.18 35.84 7.45
N GLY A 1029 25.85 36.14 6.34
CA GLY A 1029 26.04 35.28 5.19
C GLY A 1029 24.88 35.27 4.18
N ASP A 1030 23.81 36.06 4.39
CA ASP A 1030 22.56 35.98 3.61
C ASP A 1030 22.61 36.75 2.28
N GLY A 1031 23.70 37.47 2.05
CA GLY A 1031 23.98 38.25 0.85
C GLY A 1031 23.39 39.66 0.84
N ARG A 1032 22.78 40.13 1.93
CA ARG A 1032 22.17 41.45 2.06
C ARG A 1032 22.59 42.13 3.36
N VAL A 1033 23.01 43.40 3.29
CA VAL A 1033 23.26 44.20 4.50
C VAL A 1033 21.93 44.75 5.03
N THR A 1034 21.50 44.24 6.19
CA THR A 1034 20.23 44.56 6.83
C THR A 1034 20.38 44.84 8.33
N TRP A 1035 19.26 45.10 9.00
CA TRP A 1035 19.22 45.25 10.47
C TRP A 1035 19.68 44.00 11.23
N ASP A 1036 19.68 42.83 10.60
CA ASP A 1036 20.16 41.60 11.23
C ASP A 1036 21.69 41.59 11.31
N ASP A 1037 22.42 42.15 10.34
CA ASP A 1037 23.87 42.35 10.41
C ASP A 1037 24.26 43.33 11.51
N LEU A 1038 23.53 44.46 11.65
CA LEU A 1038 23.76 45.37 12.77
C LEU A 1038 23.49 44.71 14.11
N ARG A 1039 22.51 43.81 14.18
CA ARG A 1039 22.23 43.04 15.39
C ARG A 1039 23.38 42.11 15.72
N GLU A 1040 23.92 41.41 14.71
CA GLU A 1040 25.08 40.54 14.85
C GLU A 1040 26.32 41.34 15.28
N PHE A 1041 26.54 42.50 14.66
CA PHE A 1041 27.61 43.42 15.04
C PHE A 1041 27.49 43.87 16.50
N ALA A 1042 26.30 44.34 16.91
CA ALA A 1042 26.04 44.80 18.27
C ALA A 1042 26.18 43.68 19.30
N TYR A 1043 25.80 42.44 18.93
CA TYR A 1043 25.99 41.28 19.78
C TYR A 1043 27.48 41.02 20.06
N ASN A 1044 28.33 41.05 19.03
CA ASN A 1044 29.76 40.81 19.16
C ASN A 1044 30.48 41.98 19.84
N TRP A 1045 30.10 43.23 19.55
CA TRP A 1045 30.64 44.42 20.23
C TRP A 1045 30.37 44.40 21.73
N LEU A 1046 29.17 43.99 22.14
CA LEU A 1046 28.74 44.00 23.54
C LEU A 1046 29.13 42.73 24.31
N ALA A 1047 29.71 41.73 23.64
CA ALA A 1047 30.19 40.52 24.29
C ALA A 1047 31.36 40.85 25.25
N PRO A 1048 31.42 40.25 26.45
CA PRO A 1048 32.51 40.52 27.39
C PRO A 1048 33.85 40.07 26.81
N LEU A 1049 34.71 41.03 26.47
CA LEU A 1049 36.11 40.81 26.09
C LEU A 1049 36.82 40.00 27.19
N GLU A 1050 37.19 38.75 26.90
CA GLU A 1050 38.04 37.94 27.77
C GLU A 1050 39.48 38.47 27.73
N ILE A 1051 39.77 39.45 28.58
CA ILE A 1051 41.12 40.00 28.79
C ILE A 1051 41.99 38.93 29.45
N SER A 1052 42.81 38.21 28.67
CA SER A 1052 43.90 37.40 29.23
C SER A 1052 45.20 37.39 28.41
N GLN A 1053 45.45 38.35 27.53
CA GLN A 1053 46.77 38.49 26.88
C GLN A 1053 47.21 39.95 26.72
N MET A 1054 47.78 40.53 27.78
CA MET A 1054 48.75 41.62 27.65
C MET A 1054 49.98 41.34 28.54
N PRO A 1055 51.21 41.29 27.99
CA PRO A 1055 52.41 41.30 28.81
C PRO A 1055 52.61 42.69 29.43
N PRO A 1056 53.12 42.80 30.67
CA PRO A 1056 53.29 44.10 31.31
C PRO A 1056 54.47 44.85 30.67
N GLU A 1057 54.18 45.90 29.89
CA GLU A 1057 55.17 46.89 29.51
C GLU A 1057 55.59 47.71 30.74
N LYS A 1058 56.90 47.73 30.97
CA LYS A 1058 57.57 48.63 31.91
C LYS A 1058 57.60 50.03 31.31
N SER A 1059 57.06 51.00 32.04
CA SER A 1059 57.35 52.41 31.83
C SER A 1059 58.73 52.75 32.38
N ASP A 1060 59.60 53.28 31.53
CA ASP A 1060 60.66 54.21 31.89
C ASP A 1060 60.75 55.27 30.77
N PHE A 1061 60.40 56.50 31.16
CA PHE A 1061 60.48 57.81 30.47
C PHE A 1061 59.44 58.18 29.40
#